data_AF-A0A969ND78-F1
#
_entry.id   AF-A0A969ND78-F1
#
_cell.length_a   1.000
_cell.length_b   1.000
_cell.length_c   1.000
_cell.angle_alpha   90.00
_cell.angle_beta   90.00
_cell.angle_gamma   90.00
#
_symmetry.space_group_name_H-M   'P 1'
#
loop_
_entity.id
_entity.type
_entity.pdbx_description
1 polymer ?
#
loop_
_entity_poly.entity_id
_entity_poly.type
_entity_poly.pdbx_seq_one_letter_code
_entity_poly.pdbx_strand_id
1 'polypeptide(L)'
;MVKRSRTVYFAKSIDGLVKDGYNTFIEVGPHPVLSGSITEILKMNAVEGTVVSTIKRKEDELKNMHESFAKLWANGFNVNWEKLFTQKGNYVKLPLYQWSNDSYWIETEQGRTKRLGLNEHPLLGIKLDEPNPTWEVELNPSVLTYLPDHKIQNNVVFPAAGYIEMAINAAKKAYGKGVYELQDLEFNKALFIGENSVTKCSISIDSDESKFKIISWAGSQKAKANVNALGYINQVQDISRSKKIAVESIKQTLDNTISVEECYQRLAKMGFSYGPDFQRISELFIGKGETLACINVPDKEQNLLDDYHIHPTILDACFQTLITNEFAISGEDAKTEVFLPIGIKYLRAYRHVNDEKIWVHSVSTERNKERSVGDIFLYDSHGVLIAEIIGFLAQSLDTVLKNAPANLMAYENWLYDINWYADEEYVKYNERVERKKKTGKWLIFGDNTGFIEKILQQFDEKGEKYSIVFSKERPTNGKLKNYRFIKPENKKEYQEILKEQDIKGILHLWSLDIQSTDNLDVDTLKEAQLLGCNSIRLLVQALSETNLSPDIWIVTRGAQLVNQNQQDISIAQSSVWGLSRVIRQQEYINYWGGIVDLDLNDSGHEAKMLFDILQSPNNEDELAIRNNQLFISRTNRVLHLPKPTPFNLKSDVSYLITGAFGALGKLTVDWMVSKGAKNFVFIGRRTMPTKEEWKKIAADDKLYEDICFLQNLDSQGVNVKLIAADIADEDQIKSALTAYENEGLPEIKGIIFAAGVVKDVLLNQMEATDLDRVYQPKVMGTYLLHKIFENRQLDFFISYSSAASVVTSA
;
A
#
# COMPACT_ATOMS: atom_id res chain seq x y z
N MET A 1 16.54 -71.49 97.51
CA MET A 1 16.36 -70.05 97.81
C MET A 1 17.72 -69.44 98.15
N VAL A 2 18.31 -68.66 97.24
CA VAL A 2 19.53 -67.91 97.53
C VAL A 2 19.13 -66.73 98.44
N LYS A 3 19.61 -66.70 99.70
CA LYS A 3 19.39 -65.58 100.62
C LYS A 3 20.04 -64.33 100.01
N ARG A 4 19.20 -63.44 99.45
CA ARG A 4 19.60 -62.09 99.01
C ARG A 4 19.76 -61.20 100.25
N SER A 5 20.95 -61.19 100.87
CA SER A 5 21.24 -60.45 102.12
C SER A 5 22.29 -59.34 101.97
N ARG A 6 22.44 -58.74 100.78
CA ARG A 6 23.35 -57.59 100.55
C ARG A 6 22.59 -56.36 100.03
N THR A 7 23.02 -55.18 100.46
CA THR A 7 22.47 -53.87 100.05
C THR A 7 22.68 -53.61 98.55
N VAL A 8 21.63 -53.13 97.86
CA VAL A 8 21.67 -52.77 96.43
C VAL A 8 22.10 -51.32 96.27
N TYR A 9 23.21 -51.06 95.59
CA TYR A 9 23.74 -49.71 95.33
C TYR A 9 23.26 -49.14 93.97
N PHE A 10 21.94 -49.08 93.76
CA PHE A 10 21.36 -48.71 92.45
C PHE A 10 21.83 -47.33 91.93
N ALA A 11 21.77 -46.30 92.76
CA ALA A 11 22.15 -44.94 92.35
C ALA A 11 23.62 -44.86 91.91
N LYS A 12 24.55 -45.52 92.63
CA LYS A 12 25.97 -45.57 92.24
C LYS A 12 26.17 -46.30 90.91
N SER A 13 25.38 -47.33 90.62
CA SER A 13 25.47 -48.06 89.35
C SER A 13 24.97 -47.23 88.17
N ILE A 14 23.82 -46.55 88.29
CA ILE A 14 23.31 -45.68 87.22
C ILE A 14 24.22 -44.47 87.00
N ASP A 15 24.69 -43.84 88.08
CA ASP A 15 25.66 -42.75 88.01
C ASP A 15 26.96 -43.16 87.27
N GLY A 16 27.44 -44.38 87.52
CA GLY A 16 28.54 -44.97 86.77
C GLY A 16 28.24 -45.10 85.27
N LEU A 17 27.08 -45.64 84.89
CA LEU A 17 26.67 -45.78 83.48
C LEU A 17 26.52 -44.42 82.78
N VAL A 18 26.00 -43.41 83.47
CA VAL A 18 25.90 -42.05 82.92
C VAL A 18 27.30 -41.47 82.66
N LYS A 19 28.25 -41.69 83.58
CA LYS A 19 29.65 -41.30 83.40
C LYS A 19 30.36 -42.05 82.27
N ASP A 20 29.95 -43.28 82.00
CA ASP A 20 30.41 -44.07 80.85
C ASP A 20 29.78 -43.60 79.51
N GLY A 21 28.89 -42.61 79.54
CA GLY A 21 28.30 -41.97 78.36
C GLY A 21 26.92 -42.49 77.96
N TYR A 22 26.29 -43.35 78.76
CA TYR A 22 24.93 -43.82 78.48
C TYR A 22 23.88 -42.82 78.96
N ASN A 23 23.00 -42.38 78.06
CA ASN A 23 21.95 -41.40 78.36
C ASN A 23 20.52 -41.88 78.09
N THR A 24 20.35 -43.07 77.49
CA THR A 24 19.03 -43.66 77.26
C THR A 24 18.86 -44.93 78.07
N PHE A 25 17.78 -44.99 78.86
CA PHE A 25 17.52 -46.11 79.77
C PHE A 25 16.12 -46.67 79.52
N ILE A 26 16.03 -48.00 79.53
CA ILE A 26 14.75 -48.71 79.45
C ILE A 26 14.48 -49.38 80.79
N GLU A 27 13.43 -48.94 81.48
CA GLU A 27 12.96 -49.60 82.69
C GLU A 27 12.04 -50.76 82.31
N VAL A 28 12.58 -51.97 82.39
CA VAL A 28 11.84 -53.22 82.13
C VAL A 28 11.17 -53.70 83.40
N GLY A 29 9.84 -53.55 83.45
CA GLY A 29 9.05 -53.97 84.62
C GLY A 29 7.55 -53.73 84.44
N PRO A 30 6.72 -54.22 85.38
CA PRO A 30 5.25 -54.11 85.30
C PRO A 30 4.73 -52.71 85.64
N HIS A 31 5.58 -51.83 86.16
CA HIS A 31 5.28 -50.42 86.44
C HIS A 31 6.60 -49.65 86.60
N PRO A 32 6.70 -48.40 86.12
CA PRO A 32 7.89 -47.58 86.34
C PRO A 32 8.01 -47.18 87.80
N VAL A 33 9.01 -47.71 88.49
CA VAL A 33 9.36 -47.36 89.86
C VAL A 33 10.75 -46.70 89.91
N LEU A 34 11.62 -47.02 88.96
CA LEU A 34 13.01 -46.55 88.90
C LEU A 34 13.19 -45.34 87.98
N SER A 35 12.27 -45.11 87.03
CA SER A 35 12.39 -44.06 86.01
C SER A 35 12.65 -42.68 86.61
N GLY A 36 11.92 -42.31 87.67
CA GLY A 36 12.10 -41.04 88.37
C GLY A 36 13.52 -40.89 88.94
N SER A 37 14.04 -41.92 89.60
CA SER A 37 15.40 -41.91 90.14
C SER A 37 16.48 -41.87 89.05
N ILE A 38 16.29 -42.57 87.93
CA ILE A 38 17.20 -42.51 86.78
C ILE A 38 17.21 -41.09 86.19
N THR A 39 16.04 -40.48 86.00
CA THR A 39 15.93 -39.10 85.51
C THR A 39 16.59 -38.10 86.47
N GLU A 40 16.47 -38.30 87.78
CA GLU A 40 17.14 -37.47 88.77
C GLU A 40 18.67 -37.59 88.69
N ILE A 41 19.20 -38.82 88.53
CA ILE A 41 20.64 -39.04 88.37
C ILE A 41 21.18 -38.42 87.07
N LEU A 42 20.43 -38.52 85.96
CA LEU A 42 20.76 -37.84 84.70
C LEU A 42 20.85 -36.32 84.89
N LYS A 43 19.87 -35.73 85.59
CA LYS A 43 19.86 -34.31 85.94
C LYS A 43 21.03 -33.92 86.85
N MET A 44 21.36 -34.73 87.86
CA MET A 44 22.50 -34.49 88.75
C MET A 44 23.84 -34.49 88.01
N ASN A 45 23.96 -35.28 86.94
CA ASN A 45 25.13 -35.29 86.06
C ASN A 45 25.04 -34.27 84.91
N ALA A 46 23.99 -33.45 84.84
CA ALA A 46 23.71 -32.51 83.74
C ALA A 46 23.71 -33.15 82.34
N VAL A 47 23.24 -34.41 82.24
CA VAL A 47 23.10 -35.14 80.99
C VAL A 47 21.65 -35.14 80.53
N GLU A 48 21.38 -34.65 79.32
CA GLU A 48 20.09 -34.86 78.67
C GLU A 48 19.97 -36.32 78.24
N GLY A 49 18.90 -36.98 78.70
CA GLY A 49 18.71 -38.41 78.50
C GLY A 49 17.24 -38.80 78.48
N THR A 50 16.93 -39.91 77.82
CA THR A 50 15.57 -40.42 77.67
C THR A 50 15.38 -41.65 78.54
N VAL A 51 14.35 -41.64 79.38
CA VAL A 51 13.96 -42.82 80.18
C VAL A 51 12.61 -43.32 79.68
N VAL A 52 12.57 -44.57 79.23
CA VAL A 52 11.37 -45.21 78.70
C VAL A 52 11.01 -46.41 79.57
N SER A 53 9.73 -46.53 79.95
CA SER A 53 9.23 -47.63 80.77
C SER A 53 8.41 -48.60 79.93
N THR A 54 8.64 -49.91 80.04
CA THR A 54 7.99 -50.89 79.16
C THR A 54 6.49 -51.04 79.41
N ILE A 55 6.07 -51.18 80.68
CA ILE A 55 4.67 -51.48 81.05
C ILE A 55 4.26 -50.64 82.26
N LYS A 56 2.97 -50.27 82.32
CA LYS A 56 2.36 -49.56 83.45
C LYS A 56 1.16 -50.33 84.00
N ARG A 57 1.11 -50.42 85.32
CA ARG A 57 0.00 -51.05 86.07
C ARG A 57 -1.36 -50.43 85.70
N LYS A 58 -2.36 -51.30 85.45
CA LYS A 58 -3.75 -50.94 85.07
C LYS A 58 -3.89 -50.21 83.73
N GLU A 59 -2.87 -50.27 82.87
CA GLU A 59 -2.93 -49.77 81.50
C GLU A 59 -2.74 -50.90 80.49
N ASP A 60 -3.09 -50.65 79.24
CA ASP A 60 -2.88 -51.61 78.16
C ASP A 60 -1.37 -51.83 77.95
N GLU A 61 -0.94 -53.07 78.14
CA GLU A 61 0.48 -53.44 78.11
C GLU A 61 1.06 -53.32 76.69
N LEU A 62 0.29 -53.71 75.66
CA LEU A 62 0.73 -53.66 74.26
C LEU A 62 0.87 -52.22 73.76
N LYS A 63 -0.12 -51.37 74.08
CA LYS A 63 -0.07 -49.94 73.75
C LYS A 63 1.13 -49.27 74.39
N ASN A 64 1.39 -49.52 75.68
CA ASN A 64 2.54 -48.96 76.38
C ASN A 64 3.87 -49.42 75.78
N MET A 65 3.96 -50.69 75.39
CA MET A 65 5.14 -51.23 74.73
C MET A 65 5.33 -50.58 73.34
N HIS A 66 4.27 -50.40 72.54
CA HIS A 66 4.33 -49.72 71.26
C HIS A 66 4.69 -48.24 71.38
N GLU A 67 4.13 -47.52 72.35
CA GLU A 67 4.51 -46.13 72.63
C GLU A 67 5.98 -46.02 73.06
N SER A 68 6.48 -47.00 73.82
CA SER A 68 7.89 -47.09 74.20
C SER A 68 8.78 -47.26 72.98
N PHE A 69 8.43 -48.17 72.07
CA PHE A 69 9.13 -48.33 70.79
C PHE A 69 9.05 -47.06 69.92
N ALA A 70 7.88 -46.44 69.82
CA ALA A 70 7.70 -45.22 69.05
C ALA A 70 8.53 -44.06 69.61
N LYS A 71 8.62 -43.92 70.93
CA LYS A 71 9.49 -42.94 71.59
C LYS A 71 10.96 -43.22 71.32
N LEU A 72 11.40 -44.47 71.41
CA LEU A 72 12.78 -44.83 71.07
C LEU A 72 13.08 -44.53 69.59
N TRP A 73 12.18 -44.87 68.68
CA TRP A 73 12.33 -44.58 67.25
C TRP A 73 12.36 -43.08 66.94
N ALA A 74 11.47 -42.29 67.56
CA ALA A 74 11.47 -40.83 67.43
C ALA A 74 12.73 -40.18 68.01
N ASN A 75 13.38 -40.82 68.98
CA ASN A 75 14.70 -40.43 69.51
C ASN A 75 15.88 -41.00 68.68
N GLY A 76 15.62 -41.58 67.51
CA GLY A 76 16.65 -42.03 66.58
C GLY A 76 17.16 -43.46 66.80
N PHE A 77 16.57 -44.23 67.72
CA PHE A 77 16.95 -45.64 67.90
C PHE A 77 16.34 -46.51 66.80
N ASN A 78 17.14 -47.41 66.25
CA ASN A 78 16.66 -48.38 65.26
C ASN A 78 15.82 -49.45 65.94
N VAL A 79 14.50 -49.38 65.74
CA VAL A 79 13.56 -50.44 66.13
C VAL A 79 13.47 -51.43 64.99
N ASN A 80 13.70 -52.71 65.29
CA ASN A 80 13.47 -53.78 64.32
C ASN A 80 11.96 -54.05 64.21
N TRP A 81 11.32 -53.34 63.29
CA TRP A 81 9.89 -53.43 63.04
C TRP A 81 9.45 -54.81 62.53
N GLU A 82 10.32 -55.59 61.86
CA GLU A 82 10.01 -56.94 61.38
C GLU A 82 9.75 -57.93 62.51
N LYS A 83 10.35 -57.70 63.70
CA LYS A 83 10.06 -58.50 64.90
C LYS A 83 8.71 -58.17 65.52
N LEU A 84 8.21 -56.95 65.32
CA LEU A 84 6.93 -56.49 65.89
C LEU A 84 5.77 -56.80 64.93
N PHE A 85 5.99 -56.59 63.64
CA PHE A 85 5.03 -56.86 62.57
C PHE A 85 5.55 -58.02 61.72
N THR A 86 5.13 -59.24 62.07
CA THR A 86 5.56 -60.49 61.42
C THR A 86 4.96 -60.71 60.04
N GLN A 87 3.92 -59.95 59.69
CA GLN A 87 3.32 -59.94 58.35
C GLN A 87 3.71 -58.67 57.60
N LYS A 88 3.97 -58.80 56.30
CA LYS A 88 4.23 -57.64 55.44
C LYS A 88 2.98 -56.75 55.38
N GLY A 89 3.13 -55.48 55.79
CA GLY A 89 2.09 -54.46 55.65
C GLY A 89 1.99 -53.92 54.22
N ASN A 90 0.85 -53.31 53.90
CA ASN A 90 0.65 -52.58 52.64
C ASN A 90 1.11 -51.13 52.80
N TYR A 91 1.76 -50.57 51.79
CA TYR A 91 2.07 -49.14 51.75
C TYR A 91 0.78 -48.33 51.57
N VAL A 92 0.55 -47.36 52.47
CA VAL A 92 -0.58 -46.43 52.40
C VAL A 92 -0.05 -45.06 52.02
N LYS A 93 -0.67 -44.39 51.04
CA LYS A 93 -0.31 -43.03 50.66
C LYS A 93 -0.75 -42.05 51.74
N LEU A 94 0.20 -41.45 52.43
CA LEU A 94 -0.04 -40.36 53.37
C LEU A 94 -0.15 -39.02 52.64
N PRO A 95 -0.80 -38.00 53.23
CA PRO A 95 -0.78 -36.64 52.70
C PRO A 95 0.65 -36.18 52.41
N LEU A 96 0.83 -35.46 51.31
CA LEU A 96 2.11 -34.86 50.98
C LEU A 96 2.41 -33.69 51.94
N TYR A 97 3.66 -33.25 51.94
CA TYR A 97 4.07 -32.04 52.64
C TYR A 97 3.19 -30.85 52.22
N GLN A 98 2.60 -30.16 53.19
CA GLN A 98 1.74 -29.02 52.94
C GLN A 98 2.60 -27.76 52.74
N TRP A 99 2.78 -27.36 51.48
CA TRP A 99 3.47 -26.11 51.13
C TRP A 99 2.69 -24.88 51.61
N SER A 100 3.41 -23.79 51.92
CA SER A 100 2.79 -22.47 52.18
C SER A 100 2.27 -21.88 50.86
N ASN A 101 1.10 -21.24 50.88
CA ASN A 101 0.46 -20.63 49.70
C ASN A 101 0.80 -19.14 49.55
N ASP A 102 2.00 -18.73 49.94
CA ASP A 102 2.45 -17.34 49.80
C ASP A 102 2.66 -16.99 48.31
N SER A 103 2.13 -15.85 47.88
CA SER A 103 2.28 -15.37 46.48
C SER A 103 3.57 -14.60 46.31
N TYR A 104 4.48 -15.12 45.48
CA TYR A 104 5.70 -14.45 45.06
C TYR A 104 5.61 -14.08 43.58
N TRP A 105 4.90 -12.98 43.28
CA TRP A 105 4.71 -12.45 41.92
C TRP A 105 5.19 -10.99 41.83
N ILE A 106 5.99 -10.67 40.81
CA ILE A 106 6.44 -9.29 40.52
C ILE A 106 5.94 -8.94 39.11
N GLU A 107 4.91 -8.10 39.03
CA GLU A 107 4.31 -7.65 37.78
C GLU A 107 3.96 -6.16 37.86
N THR A 108 4.28 -5.43 36.79
CA THR A 108 3.84 -4.04 36.62
C THR A 108 2.40 -4.01 36.12
N GLU A 109 1.69 -2.90 36.35
CA GLU A 109 0.32 -2.74 35.85
C GLU A 109 0.24 -2.89 34.33
N GLN A 110 1.23 -2.36 33.58
CA GLN A 110 1.34 -2.58 32.14
C GLN A 110 1.51 -4.06 31.76
N GLY A 111 2.35 -4.80 32.50
CA GLY A 111 2.52 -6.25 32.32
C GLY A 111 1.22 -7.01 32.53
N ARG A 112 0.46 -6.62 33.56
CA ARG A 112 -0.86 -7.16 33.87
C ARG A 112 -1.86 -6.91 32.75
N THR A 113 -1.97 -5.66 32.27
CA THR A 113 -2.89 -5.27 31.19
C THR A 113 -2.59 -6.02 29.90
N LYS A 114 -1.31 -6.15 29.51
CA LYS A 114 -0.90 -6.93 28.34
C LYS A 114 -1.21 -8.42 28.49
N ARG A 115 -0.91 -9.02 29.66
CA ARG A 115 -1.16 -10.44 29.93
C ARG A 115 -2.66 -10.78 29.94
N LEU A 116 -3.49 -9.88 30.47
CA LEU A 116 -4.94 -10.05 30.55
C LEU A 116 -5.67 -9.60 29.28
N GLY A 117 -5.00 -8.92 28.35
CA GLY A 117 -5.62 -8.37 27.14
C GLY A 117 -6.68 -7.31 27.42
N LEU A 118 -6.49 -6.51 28.48
CA LEU A 118 -7.46 -5.47 28.88
C LEU A 118 -7.32 -4.25 27.95
N ASN A 119 -8.37 -3.96 27.18
CA ASN A 119 -8.48 -2.74 26.40
C ASN A 119 -9.05 -1.59 27.26
N GLU A 120 -8.56 -0.37 27.07
CA GLU A 120 -9.10 0.80 27.80
C GLU A 120 -10.41 1.33 27.21
N HIS A 121 -10.65 1.05 25.92
CA HIS A 121 -11.83 1.37 25.14
C HIS A 121 -11.83 0.55 23.83
N PRO A 122 -12.97 0.09 23.29
CA PRO A 122 -13.04 -0.72 22.07
C PRO A 122 -12.33 -0.12 20.85
N LEU A 123 -12.34 1.22 20.71
CA LEU A 123 -11.64 1.95 19.63
C LEU A 123 -10.29 2.57 20.03
N LEU A 124 -9.85 2.46 21.28
CA LEU A 124 -8.50 2.90 21.68
C LEU A 124 -7.55 1.71 21.84
N GLY A 125 -8.06 0.54 22.21
CA GLY A 125 -7.24 -0.64 22.44
C GLY A 125 -6.33 -0.44 23.65
N ILE A 126 -5.03 -0.56 23.45
CA ILE A 126 -4.02 -0.50 24.51
C ILE A 126 -3.33 0.86 24.56
N LYS A 127 -3.01 1.33 25.77
CA LYS A 127 -2.17 2.50 25.99
C LYS A 127 -0.70 2.15 25.76
N LEU A 128 0.00 2.98 24.99
CA LEU A 128 1.43 2.85 24.73
C LEU A 128 2.24 3.71 25.71
N ASP A 129 3.47 3.28 25.98
CA ASP A 129 4.42 3.99 26.84
C ASP A 129 5.23 4.99 26.01
N GLU A 130 4.56 6.08 25.64
CA GLU A 130 5.11 7.16 24.80
C GLU A 130 5.07 8.49 25.58
N PRO A 131 5.93 9.48 25.26
CA PRO A 131 5.93 10.78 25.94
C PRO A 131 4.59 11.51 25.86
N ASN A 132 3.91 11.38 24.71
CA ASN A 132 2.58 11.90 24.47
C ASN A 132 1.54 10.80 24.67
N PRO A 133 0.38 11.06 25.31
CA PRO A 133 -0.69 10.09 25.46
C PRO A 133 -1.06 9.45 24.12
N THR A 134 -0.78 8.14 24.00
CA THR A 134 -0.90 7.40 22.75
C THR A 134 -1.57 6.04 22.99
N TRP A 135 -2.50 5.69 22.11
CA TRP A 135 -3.20 4.41 22.13
C TRP A 135 -3.15 3.74 20.77
N GLU A 136 -3.10 2.40 20.76
CA GLU A 136 -3.13 1.57 19.54
C GLU A 136 -4.23 0.51 19.62
N VAL A 137 -4.99 0.40 18.54
CA VAL A 137 -6.07 -0.57 18.37
C VAL A 137 -5.95 -1.29 17.03
N GLU A 138 -6.39 -2.55 17.01
CA GLU A 138 -6.62 -3.29 15.79
C GLU A 138 -8.09 -3.17 15.39
N LEU A 139 -8.36 -2.62 14.20
CA LEU A 139 -9.70 -2.51 13.66
C LEU A 139 -10.10 -3.84 13.02
N ASN A 140 -10.50 -4.79 13.85
CA ASN A 140 -10.85 -6.14 13.43
C ASN A 140 -12.38 -6.28 13.25
N PRO A 141 -12.89 -6.52 12.02
CA PRO A 141 -14.32 -6.68 11.77
C PRO A 141 -14.97 -7.87 12.50
N SER A 142 -14.18 -8.85 12.94
CA SER A 142 -14.69 -9.98 13.73
C SER A 142 -14.98 -9.61 15.18
N VAL A 143 -14.35 -8.52 15.67
CA VAL A 143 -14.55 -8.00 17.03
C VAL A 143 -15.52 -6.81 17.00
N LEU A 144 -15.29 -5.89 16.07
CA LEU A 144 -16.14 -4.72 15.83
C LEU A 144 -17.15 -5.07 14.73
N THR A 145 -18.15 -5.89 15.08
CA THR A 145 -19.08 -6.54 14.12
C THR A 145 -19.94 -5.57 13.33
N TYR A 146 -20.07 -4.32 13.77
CA TYR A 146 -20.80 -3.28 13.04
C TYR A 146 -19.99 -2.72 11.86
N LEU A 147 -18.66 -2.79 11.88
CA LEU A 147 -17.82 -2.14 10.84
C LEU A 147 -18.14 -2.59 9.40
N PRO A 148 -18.37 -3.88 9.10
CA PRO A 148 -18.76 -4.34 7.77
C PRO A 148 -20.00 -3.64 7.18
N ASP A 149 -20.89 -3.10 8.03
CA ASP A 149 -22.12 -2.45 7.60
C ASP A 149 -21.90 -1.00 7.14
N HIS A 150 -20.73 -0.40 7.37
CA HIS A 150 -20.42 0.93 6.82
C HIS A 150 -19.73 0.80 5.45
N LYS A 151 -20.53 0.76 4.38
CA LYS A 151 -20.03 0.62 3.00
C LYS A 151 -20.26 1.87 2.14
N ILE A 152 -19.20 2.30 1.49
CA ILE A 152 -19.22 3.38 0.48
C ILE A 152 -18.71 2.79 -0.84
N GLN A 153 -19.51 2.89 -1.90
CA GLN A 153 -19.27 2.25 -3.20
C GLN A 153 -18.88 0.77 -3.05
N ASN A 154 -19.62 0.03 -2.21
CA ASN A 154 -19.43 -1.38 -1.84
C ASN A 154 -18.14 -1.72 -1.08
N ASN A 155 -17.29 -0.76 -0.72
CA ASN A 155 -16.11 -1.00 0.09
C ASN A 155 -16.39 -0.69 1.57
N VAL A 156 -15.90 -1.52 2.49
CA VAL A 156 -15.96 -1.25 3.93
C VAL A 156 -14.99 -0.12 4.27
N VAL A 157 -15.53 0.97 4.80
CA VAL A 157 -14.76 2.17 5.17
C VAL A 157 -14.97 2.44 6.66
N PHE A 158 -13.91 2.75 7.40
CA PHE A 158 -14.04 3.18 8.79
C PHE A 158 -14.77 4.53 8.84
N PRO A 159 -15.88 4.67 9.59
CA PRO A 159 -16.71 5.87 9.57
C PRO A 159 -15.99 7.05 10.20
N ALA A 160 -16.26 8.27 9.72
CA ALA A 160 -15.75 9.50 10.31
C ALA A 160 -16.16 9.63 11.80
N ALA A 161 -17.35 9.10 12.14
CA ALA A 161 -17.86 9.01 13.49
C ALA A 161 -16.93 8.23 14.44
N GLY A 162 -16.22 7.22 13.92
CA GLY A 162 -15.26 6.44 14.70
C GLY A 162 -14.05 7.26 15.13
N TYR A 163 -13.56 8.18 14.29
CA TYR A 163 -12.44 9.06 14.64
C TYR A 163 -12.81 10.05 15.75
N ILE A 164 -14.04 10.55 15.73
CA ILE A 164 -14.56 11.46 16.76
C ILE A 164 -14.64 10.73 18.10
N GLU A 165 -15.17 9.52 18.10
CA GLU A 165 -15.28 8.70 19.30
C GLU A 165 -13.91 8.34 19.89
N MET A 166 -12.92 8.04 19.03
CA MET A 166 -11.52 7.88 19.44
C MET A 166 -10.99 9.15 20.12
N ALA A 167 -11.18 10.31 19.50
CA ALA A 167 -10.65 11.57 20.01
C ALA A 167 -11.28 11.97 21.36
N ILE A 168 -12.60 11.84 21.53
CA ILE A 168 -13.29 12.16 22.79
C ILE A 168 -12.80 11.25 23.92
N ASN A 169 -12.70 9.94 23.69
CA ASN A 169 -12.26 9.03 24.73
C ASN A 169 -10.78 9.16 25.05
N ALA A 170 -9.93 9.41 24.04
CA ALA A 170 -8.52 9.70 24.27
C ALA A 170 -8.35 10.97 25.11
N ALA A 171 -9.14 12.02 24.85
CA ALA A 171 -9.16 13.23 25.67
C ALA A 171 -9.56 12.94 27.14
N LYS A 172 -10.63 12.15 27.36
CA LYS A 172 -11.06 11.76 28.71
C LYS A 172 -10.02 10.93 29.46
N LYS A 173 -9.29 10.05 28.77
CA LYS A 173 -8.24 9.21 29.37
C LYS A 173 -6.95 10.00 29.62
N ALA A 174 -6.63 10.99 28.77
CA ALA A 174 -5.48 11.87 28.94
C ALA A 174 -5.68 12.93 30.04
N TYR A 175 -6.83 13.60 30.02
CA TYR A 175 -7.08 14.83 30.79
C TYR A 175 -8.12 14.67 31.91
N GLY A 176 -8.74 13.49 32.05
CA GLY A 176 -9.69 13.17 33.12
C GLY A 176 -11.16 13.35 32.74
N LYS A 177 -12.04 13.37 33.75
CA LYS A 177 -13.48 13.52 33.53
C LYS A 177 -13.79 14.97 33.14
N GLY A 178 -14.44 15.16 32.00
CA GLY A 178 -14.84 16.48 31.51
C GLY A 178 -15.62 16.40 30.21
N VAL A 179 -16.12 17.56 29.77
CA VAL A 179 -16.67 17.76 28.43
C VAL A 179 -15.56 18.32 27.54
N TYR A 180 -15.29 17.64 26.43
CA TYR A 180 -14.27 18.02 25.48
C TYR A 180 -14.91 18.46 24.18
N GLU A 181 -14.50 19.63 23.71
CA GLU A 181 -14.75 20.10 22.36
C GLU A 181 -13.64 19.59 21.47
N LEU A 182 -14.03 19.06 20.31
CA LEU A 182 -13.10 18.82 19.23
C LEU A 182 -13.22 19.96 18.22
N GLN A 183 -12.14 20.66 17.92
CA GLN A 183 -12.13 21.82 17.03
C GLN A 183 -11.26 21.57 15.80
N ASP A 184 -11.65 22.15 14.67
CA ASP A 184 -10.96 22.11 13.38
C ASP A 184 -10.57 20.67 13.00
N LEU A 185 -11.59 19.79 13.04
CA LEU A 185 -11.45 18.40 12.66
C LEU A 185 -11.27 18.30 11.15
N GLU A 186 -10.22 17.62 10.74
CA GLU A 186 -9.95 17.30 9.34
C GLU A 186 -9.96 15.78 9.15
N PHE A 187 -10.61 15.31 8.08
CA PHE A 187 -10.59 13.92 7.65
C PHE A 187 -9.75 13.81 6.37
N ASN A 188 -8.46 13.52 6.51
CA ASN A 188 -7.50 13.59 5.40
C ASN A 188 -7.58 12.37 4.47
N LYS A 189 -7.85 11.17 5.01
CA LYS A 189 -7.85 9.94 4.21
C LYS A 189 -8.86 8.90 4.72
N ALA A 190 -9.72 8.44 3.81
CA ALA A 190 -10.59 7.30 4.06
C ALA A 190 -9.78 6.05 4.41
N LEU A 191 -10.22 5.33 5.44
CA LEU A 191 -9.59 4.11 5.91
C LEU A 191 -10.43 2.92 5.46
N PHE A 192 -9.96 2.24 4.42
CA PHE A 192 -10.58 1.01 3.95
C PHE A 192 -10.18 -0.16 4.85
N ILE A 193 -11.16 -1.00 5.19
CA ILE A 193 -10.95 -2.18 6.02
C ILE A 193 -11.10 -3.40 5.12
N GLY A 194 -9.99 -4.10 4.85
CA GLY A 194 -10.00 -5.31 4.04
C GLY A 194 -10.48 -6.52 4.84
N GLU A 195 -11.24 -7.41 4.20
CA GLU A 195 -11.81 -8.62 4.84
C GLU A 195 -10.74 -9.57 5.40
N ASN A 196 -9.53 -9.58 4.80
CA ASN A 196 -8.43 -10.49 5.16
C ASN A 196 -7.16 -9.75 5.64
N SER A 197 -7.27 -8.46 5.97
CA SER A 197 -6.11 -7.64 6.35
C SER A 197 -6.27 -7.07 7.75
N VAL A 198 -5.23 -7.22 8.57
CA VAL A 198 -5.16 -6.58 9.88
C VAL A 198 -4.84 -5.10 9.69
N THR A 199 -5.84 -4.24 9.92
CA THR A 199 -5.68 -2.79 9.91
C THR A 199 -5.47 -2.29 11.33
N LYS A 200 -4.35 -1.63 11.57
CA LYS A 200 -4.05 -1.00 12.87
C LYS A 200 -4.30 0.49 12.80
N CYS A 201 -4.73 1.05 13.92
CA CYS A 201 -4.96 2.47 14.10
C CYS A 201 -4.32 2.92 15.41
N SER A 202 -3.78 4.14 15.44
CA SER A 202 -3.33 4.76 16.68
C SER A 202 -3.76 6.21 16.74
N ILE A 203 -4.10 6.66 17.94
CA ILE A 203 -4.32 8.06 18.26
C ILE A 203 -3.25 8.53 19.23
N SER A 204 -2.65 9.68 18.93
CA SER A 204 -1.70 10.38 19.81
C SER A 204 -2.20 11.78 20.08
N ILE A 205 -2.07 12.25 21.32
CA ILE A 205 -2.39 13.62 21.72
C ILE A 205 -1.09 14.34 22.07
N ASP A 206 -0.77 15.38 21.33
CA ASP A 206 0.27 16.34 21.70
C ASP A 206 -0.29 17.21 22.84
N SER A 207 0.31 17.09 24.03
CA SER A 207 -0.19 17.78 25.22
C SER A 207 0.14 19.27 25.23
N ASP A 208 1.16 19.70 24.50
CA ASP A 208 1.58 21.11 24.43
C ASP A 208 0.69 21.89 23.45
N GLU A 209 0.38 21.28 22.30
CA GLU A 209 -0.50 21.88 21.28
C GLU A 209 -1.99 21.56 21.48
N SER A 210 -2.33 20.67 22.43
CA SER A 210 -3.68 20.09 22.58
C SER A 210 -4.21 19.50 21.27
N LYS A 211 -3.32 18.97 20.44
CA LYS A 211 -3.61 18.49 19.10
C LYS A 211 -3.63 16.98 19.07
N PHE A 212 -4.68 16.38 18.53
CA PHE A 212 -4.71 14.94 18.31
C PHE A 212 -4.42 14.60 16.86
N LYS A 213 -3.85 13.41 16.67
CA LYS A 213 -3.57 12.84 15.35
C LYS A 213 -3.92 11.37 15.35
N ILE A 214 -4.72 10.96 14.37
CA ILE A 214 -5.09 9.56 14.14
C ILE A 214 -4.40 9.07 12.88
N ILE A 215 -3.65 7.99 13.02
CA ILE A 215 -2.94 7.34 11.92
C ILE A 215 -3.31 5.86 11.80
N SER A 216 -3.28 5.33 10.59
CA SER A 216 -3.51 3.91 10.33
C SER A 216 -2.48 3.30 9.37
N TRP A 217 -2.24 2.01 9.53
CA TRP A 217 -1.35 1.25 8.65
C TRP A 217 -1.82 -0.20 8.52
N ALA A 218 -1.46 -0.83 7.41
CA ALA A 218 -1.71 -2.25 7.16
C ALA A 218 -0.44 -3.07 7.47
N GLY A 219 -0.60 -4.22 8.11
CA GLY A 219 0.50 -5.13 8.43
C GLY A 219 1.41 -4.68 9.58
N SER A 220 2.66 -5.15 9.59
CA SER A 220 3.59 -5.00 10.74
C SER A 220 4.42 -3.71 10.74
N GLN A 221 4.42 -2.92 9.67
CA GLN A 221 5.31 -1.75 9.54
C GLN A 221 4.57 -0.41 9.74
N LYS A 222 4.77 0.23 10.89
CA LYS A 222 4.27 1.57 11.23
C LYS A 222 4.88 2.69 10.36
N ALA A 223 6.02 2.45 9.71
CA ALA A 223 6.72 3.42 8.87
C ALA A 223 5.91 3.89 7.63
N LYS A 224 4.84 3.18 7.25
CA LYS A 224 3.95 3.50 6.12
C LYS A 224 2.57 4.02 6.58
N ALA A 225 2.49 4.66 7.74
CA ALA A 225 1.21 5.10 8.30
C ALA A 225 0.60 6.28 7.53
N ASN A 226 -0.71 6.19 7.31
CA ASN A 226 -1.53 7.26 6.75
C ASN A 226 -2.04 8.15 7.88
N VAL A 227 -2.11 9.46 7.65
CA VAL A 227 -2.86 10.36 8.54
C VAL A 227 -4.31 10.33 8.09
N ASN A 228 -5.20 9.89 8.98
CA ASN A 228 -6.62 9.74 8.68
C ASN A 228 -7.45 10.91 9.20
N ALA A 229 -7.14 11.36 10.42
CA ALA A 229 -7.81 12.50 11.02
C ALA A 229 -6.87 13.28 11.94
N LEU A 230 -7.12 14.58 12.08
CA LEU A 230 -6.46 15.46 13.04
C LEU A 230 -7.42 16.54 13.51
N GLY A 231 -7.07 17.19 14.62
CA GLY A 231 -7.81 18.33 15.15
C GLY A 231 -7.29 18.73 16.52
N TYR A 232 -7.99 19.65 17.17
CA TYR A 232 -7.64 20.17 18.49
C TYR A 232 -8.67 19.75 19.53
N ILE A 233 -8.22 19.57 20.77
CA ILE A 233 -9.05 19.21 21.93
C ILE A 233 -9.05 20.40 22.89
N ASN A 234 -10.23 20.93 23.17
CA ASN A 234 -10.43 21.95 24.19
C ASN A 234 -11.33 21.42 25.30
N GLN A 235 -11.01 21.73 26.56
CA GLN A 235 -11.92 21.43 27.67
C GLN A 235 -12.96 22.54 27.80
N VAL A 236 -14.24 22.18 27.79
CA VAL A 236 -15.35 23.13 27.91
C VAL A 236 -15.63 23.40 29.39
N GLN A 237 -15.49 24.66 29.83
CA GLN A 237 -15.73 25.06 31.22
C GLN A 237 -17.20 25.44 31.49
N ASP A 238 -17.93 25.90 30.48
CA ASP A 238 -19.33 26.32 30.60
C ASP A 238 -20.28 25.35 29.88
N ILE A 239 -20.90 24.46 30.65
CA ILE A 239 -21.86 23.44 30.18
C ILE A 239 -23.30 23.99 30.22
N SER A 240 -23.51 25.25 30.61
CA SER A 240 -24.84 25.81 30.92
C SER A 240 -25.73 26.13 29.70
N ARG A 241 -25.28 25.85 28.47
CA ARG A 241 -26.06 26.06 27.25
C ARG A 241 -26.82 24.79 26.83
N SER A 242 -27.90 24.50 27.51
CA SER A 242 -28.88 23.53 27.01
C SER A 242 -30.25 24.20 26.85
N LYS A 243 -30.51 24.77 25.68
CA LYS A 243 -31.87 25.17 25.30
C LYS A 243 -32.66 23.90 24.98
N LYS A 244 -33.72 23.66 25.74
CA LYS A 244 -34.73 22.67 25.39
C LYS A 244 -35.49 23.14 24.15
N ILE A 245 -35.61 22.29 23.15
CA ILE A 245 -36.41 22.57 21.95
C ILE A 245 -37.74 21.81 22.01
N ALA A 246 -38.75 22.35 21.34
CA ALA A 246 -39.99 21.63 21.07
C ALA A 246 -39.84 20.90 19.73
N VAL A 247 -39.41 19.62 19.78
CA VAL A 247 -39.24 18.78 18.59
C VAL A 247 -40.50 18.78 17.73
N GLU A 248 -41.68 18.72 18.37
CA GLU A 248 -42.97 18.74 17.68
C GLU A 248 -43.20 20.02 16.86
N SER A 249 -42.67 21.17 17.30
CA SER A 249 -42.78 22.41 16.52
C SER A 249 -41.92 22.40 15.25
N ILE A 250 -40.77 21.72 15.27
CA ILE A 250 -39.92 21.54 14.09
C ILE A 250 -40.56 20.53 13.15
N LYS A 251 -41.12 19.44 13.70
CA LYS A 251 -41.85 18.43 12.92
C LYS A 251 -43.01 19.04 12.13
N GLN A 252 -43.73 20.00 12.73
CA GLN A 252 -44.85 20.70 12.08
C GLN A 252 -44.44 21.67 10.97
N THR A 253 -43.18 22.12 10.92
CA THR A 253 -42.67 23.02 9.87
C THR A 253 -42.10 22.28 8.65
N LEU A 254 -41.93 20.95 8.73
CA LEU A 254 -41.35 20.11 7.69
C LEU A 254 -42.46 19.33 6.96
N ASP A 255 -42.76 19.73 5.72
CA ASP A 255 -43.94 19.25 4.99
C ASP A 255 -43.78 17.85 4.37
N ASN A 256 -42.54 17.36 4.16
CA ASN A 256 -42.29 16.10 3.47
C ASN A 256 -41.81 15.00 4.43
N THR A 257 -42.55 13.91 4.50
CA THR A 257 -42.12 12.70 5.20
C THR A 257 -41.62 11.68 4.18
N ILE A 258 -40.42 11.13 4.40
CA ILE A 258 -39.86 10.06 3.56
C ILE A 258 -39.85 8.77 4.38
N SER A 259 -40.24 7.66 3.75
CA SER A 259 -40.17 6.35 4.41
C SER A 259 -38.72 5.92 4.62
N VAL A 260 -38.45 5.17 5.70
CA VAL A 260 -37.09 4.67 6.00
C VAL A 260 -36.53 3.83 4.85
N GLU A 261 -37.37 2.98 4.26
CA GLU A 261 -37.05 2.16 3.09
C GLU A 261 -36.58 3.03 1.91
N GLU A 262 -37.34 4.08 1.59
CA GLU A 262 -37.01 5.01 0.52
C GLU A 262 -35.74 5.81 0.81
N CYS A 263 -35.53 6.23 2.07
CA CYS A 263 -34.33 6.93 2.50
C CYS A 263 -33.06 6.12 2.18
N TYR A 264 -33.00 4.86 2.62
CA TYR A 264 -31.82 4.02 2.40
C TYR A 264 -31.67 3.55 0.95
N GLN A 265 -32.77 3.39 0.20
CA GLN A 265 -32.70 3.16 -1.25
C GLN A 265 -32.09 4.35 -2.00
N ARG A 266 -32.45 5.58 -1.63
CA ARG A 266 -31.85 6.80 -2.21
C ARG A 266 -30.38 6.94 -1.82
N LEU A 267 -30.02 6.72 -0.55
CA LEU A 267 -28.61 6.72 -0.09
C LEU A 267 -27.77 5.68 -0.85
N ALA A 268 -28.31 4.47 -1.10
CA ALA A 268 -27.62 3.44 -1.86
C ALA A 268 -27.38 3.85 -3.32
N LYS A 269 -28.34 4.52 -3.97
CA LYS A 269 -28.15 5.10 -5.31
C LYS A 269 -27.06 6.19 -5.35
N MET A 270 -26.87 6.90 -4.25
CA MET A 270 -25.78 7.87 -4.06
C MET A 270 -24.44 7.21 -3.67
N GLY A 271 -24.37 5.87 -3.63
CA GLY A 271 -23.15 5.13 -3.30
C GLY A 271 -22.94 4.82 -1.82
N PHE A 272 -23.89 5.18 -0.93
CA PHE A 272 -23.84 4.84 0.50
C PHE A 272 -24.65 3.57 0.77
N SER A 273 -23.98 2.42 0.75
CA SER A 273 -24.60 1.09 0.88
C SER A 273 -24.58 0.60 2.33
N TYR A 274 -25.20 1.36 3.23
CA TYR A 274 -25.24 1.04 4.67
C TYR A 274 -25.93 -0.31 4.92
N GLY A 275 -25.33 -1.14 5.78
CA GLY A 275 -25.93 -2.35 6.34
C GLY A 275 -26.75 -2.07 7.60
N PRO A 276 -27.41 -3.11 8.18
CA PRO A 276 -28.36 -2.98 9.28
C PRO A 276 -27.87 -2.15 10.46
N ASP A 277 -26.61 -2.27 10.87
CA ASP A 277 -26.08 -1.54 12.02
C ASP A 277 -25.95 -0.04 11.78
N PHE A 278 -25.84 0.41 10.54
CA PHE A 278 -25.80 1.83 10.15
C PHE A 278 -27.14 2.37 9.65
N GLN A 279 -28.16 1.52 9.53
CA GLN A 279 -29.52 1.91 9.16
C GLN A 279 -30.37 2.28 10.39
N ARG A 280 -29.97 3.34 11.12
CA ARG A 280 -30.58 3.71 12.41
C ARG A 280 -31.71 4.73 12.33
N ILE A 281 -31.93 5.36 11.18
CA ILE A 281 -33.01 6.33 11.00
C ILE A 281 -34.37 5.59 11.03
N SER A 282 -35.26 6.02 11.92
CA SER A 282 -36.59 5.42 12.14
C SER A 282 -37.75 6.31 11.68
N GLU A 283 -37.56 7.63 11.73
CA GLU A 283 -38.47 8.62 11.15
C GLU A 283 -37.63 9.70 10.47
N LEU A 284 -38.10 10.23 9.34
CA LEU A 284 -37.39 11.26 8.57
C LEU A 284 -38.37 12.30 8.02
N PHE A 285 -38.17 13.55 8.42
CA PHE A 285 -38.92 14.73 7.96
C PHE A 285 -37.96 15.68 7.27
N ILE A 286 -38.29 16.13 6.06
CA ILE A 286 -37.41 16.93 5.22
C ILE A 286 -38.12 18.21 4.80
N GLY A 287 -37.42 19.33 4.98
CA GLY A 287 -37.82 20.66 4.54
C GLY A 287 -36.79 21.27 3.61
N LYS A 288 -36.90 22.58 3.37
CA LYS A 288 -35.99 23.29 2.47
C LYS A 288 -34.66 23.60 3.17
N GLY A 289 -33.70 22.69 3.06
CA GLY A 289 -32.37 22.83 3.66
C GLY A 289 -32.33 22.47 5.15
N GLU A 290 -33.33 21.75 5.64
CA GLU A 290 -33.43 21.30 7.02
C GLU A 290 -34.05 19.90 7.06
N THR A 291 -33.55 19.05 7.95
CA THR A 291 -34.02 17.67 8.16
C THR A 291 -34.14 17.41 9.65
N LEU A 292 -35.25 16.78 10.05
CA LEU A 292 -35.44 16.23 11.38
C LEU A 292 -35.58 14.71 11.27
N ALA A 293 -34.73 13.97 11.98
CA ALA A 293 -34.74 12.52 12.01
C ALA A 293 -34.87 11.97 13.43
N CYS A 294 -35.58 10.85 13.59
CA CYS A 294 -35.58 10.06 14.81
C CYS A 294 -34.62 8.88 14.63
N ILE A 295 -33.61 8.76 15.49
CA ILE A 295 -32.59 7.71 15.42
C ILE A 295 -32.81 6.70 16.55
N ASN A 296 -32.88 5.41 16.19
CA ASN A 296 -32.96 4.33 17.16
C ASN A 296 -31.57 4.06 17.78
N VAL A 297 -31.54 3.96 19.10
CA VAL A 297 -30.34 3.60 19.87
C VAL A 297 -30.38 2.09 20.15
N PRO A 298 -29.27 1.35 19.98
CA PRO A 298 -29.22 -0.09 20.28
C PRO A 298 -29.58 -0.41 21.74
N ASP A 299 -30.15 -1.59 22.02
CA ASP A 299 -30.49 -1.99 23.39
C ASP A 299 -29.26 -2.16 24.28
N LYS A 300 -29.33 -1.66 25.52
CA LYS A 300 -28.24 -1.71 26.52
C LYS A 300 -27.86 -3.15 26.94
N GLU A 301 -28.76 -4.12 26.81
CA GLU A 301 -28.51 -5.52 27.20
C GLU A 301 -27.44 -6.22 26.35
N GLN A 302 -27.02 -5.64 25.21
CA GLN A 302 -25.96 -6.18 24.37
C GLN A 302 -24.53 -5.77 24.80
N ASN A 303 -24.36 -5.04 25.92
CA ASN A 303 -23.06 -4.51 26.42
C ASN A 303 -22.27 -3.65 25.39
N LEU A 304 -22.88 -3.27 24.27
CA LEU A 304 -22.23 -2.55 23.16
C LEU A 304 -22.08 -1.04 23.43
N LEU A 305 -22.79 -0.48 24.41
CA LEU A 305 -22.91 0.98 24.59
C LEU A 305 -22.18 1.54 25.81
N ASP A 306 -21.92 0.72 26.83
CA ASP A 306 -21.41 1.21 28.13
C ASP A 306 -20.00 1.80 28.04
N ASP A 307 -19.20 1.32 27.09
CA ASP A 307 -17.83 1.80 26.87
C ASP A 307 -17.77 3.05 25.97
N TYR A 308 -18.82 3.34 25.21
CA TYR A 308 -18.82 4.42 24.20
C TYR A 308 -19.40 5.73 24.77
N HIS A 309 -18.87 6.88 24.31
CA HIS A 309 -19.50 8.16 24.58
C HIS A 309 -20.71 8.40 23.67
N ILE A 310 -20.51 8.25 22.36
CA ILE A 310 -21.57 8.13 21.36
C ILE A 310 -21.14 7.03 20.39
N HIS A 311 -21.90 5.94 20.33
CA HIS A 311 -21.54 4.82 19.46
C HIS A 311 -21.43 5.27 17.98
N PRO A 312 -20.40 4.84 17.22
CA PRO A 312 -20.16 5.32 15.86
C PRO A 312 -21.35 5.16 14.91
N THR A 313 -22.17 4.11 15.08
CA THR A 313 -23.37 3.90 14.26
C THR A 313 -24.45 4.95 14.50
N ILE A 314 -24.58 5.45 15.74
CA ILE A 314 -25.52 6.50 16.11
C ILE A 314 -25.03 7.83 15.56
N LEU A 315 -23.75 8.14 15.78
CA LEU A 315 -23.15 9.39 15.34
C LEU A 315 -23.09 9.49 13.80
N ASP A 316 -22.81 8.39 13.10
CA ASP A 316 -22.87 8.37 11.63
C ASP A 316 -24.30 8.53 11.10
N ALA A 317 -25.29 7.94 11.75
CA ALA A 317 -26.70 8.18 11.43
C ALA A 317 -27.09 9.67 11.61
N CYS A 318 -26.40 10.42 12.50
CA CYS A 318 -26.57 11.87 12.58
C CYS A 318 -25.96 12.59 11.35
N PHE A 319 -24.86 12.09 10.78
CA PHE A 319 -24.29 12.63 9.54
C PHE A 319 -25.17 12.36 8.33
N GLN A 320 -25.79 11.17 8.30
CA GLN A 320 -26.73 10.79 7.25
C GLN A 320 -27.86 11.82 7.10
N THR A 321 -28.34 12.45 8.19
CA THR A 321 -29.43 13.44 8.12
C THR A 321 -29.07 14.68 7.29
N LEU A 322 -27.79 15.08 7.27
CA LEU A 322 -27.35 16.18 6.43
C LEU A 322 -27.28 15.76 4.96
N ILE A 323 -26.90 14.50 4.68
CA ILE A 323 -26.90 13.94 3.32
C ILE A 323 -28.34 13.83 2.80
N THR A 324 -29.31 13.51 3.65
CA THR A 324 -30.72 13.41 3.23
C THR A 324 -31.35 14.74 2.82
N ASN A 325 -30.76 15.90 3.20
CA ASN A 325 -31.21 17.20 2.67
C ASN A 325 -31.19 17.27 1.14
N GLU A 326 -30.35 16.45 0.48
CA GLU A 326 -30.30 16.35 -0.98
C GLU A 326 -31.62 15.86 -1.60
N PHE A 327 -32.42 15.09 -0.84
CA PHE A 327 -33.66 14.50 -1.32
C PHE A 327 -34.74 15.54 -1.66
N ALA A 328 -34.67 16.73 -1.06
CA ALA A 328 -35.60 17.83 -1.34
C ALA A 328 -35.32 18.56 -2.66
N ILE A 329 -34.15 18.33 -3.27
CA ILE A 329 -33.64 19.14 -4.40
C ILE A 329 -33.55 18.30 -5.69
N SER A 330 -33.19 17.02 -5.58
CA SER A 330 -33.07 16.13 -6.74
C SER A 330 -34.42 15.51 -7.11
N GLY A 331 -34.92 15.78 -8.32
CA GLY A 331 -35.91 14.90 -8.97
C GLY A 331 -35.35 13.49 -9.14
N GLU A 332 -36.23 12.48 -9.24
CA GLU A 332 -35.88 11.04 -9.18
C GLU A 332 -34.79 10.56 -10.17
N ASP A 333 -34.44 11.35 -11.18
CA ASP A 333 -33.51 11.01 -12.28
C ASP A 333 -32.15 11.77 -12.30
N ALA A 334 -31.83 12.59 -11.30
CA ALA A 334 -30.55 13.31 -11.29
C ALA A 334 -29.41 12.43 -10.73
N LYS A 335 -28.40 12.11 -11.57
CA LYS A 335 -27.11 11.53 -11.12
C LYS A 335 -26.55 12.38 -9.97
N THR A 336 -26.68 11.90 -8.74
CA THR A 336 -26.26 12.63 -7.54
C THR A 336 -24.82 12.23 -7.21
N GLU A 337 -23.93 13.22 -7.10
CA GLU A 337 -22.52 13.00 -6.73
C GLU A 337 -22.42 12.52 -5.26
N VAL A 338 -21.41 11.68 -4.96
CA VAL A 338 -21.13 11.21 -3.61
C VAL A 338 -20.43 12.32 -2.81
N PHE A 339 -20.95 12.72 -1.66
CA PHE A 339 -20.32 13.70 -0.77
C PHE A 339 -19.68 13.03 0.44
N LEU A 340 -18.37 13.19 0.62
CA LEU A 340 -17.66 12.63 1.77
C LEU A 340 -17.40 13.69 2.84
N PRO A 341 -17.51 13.35 4.14
CA PRO A 341 -17.10 14.24 5.22
C PRO A 341 -15.59 14.52 5.12
N ILE A 342 -15.22 15.79 5.06
CA ILE A 342 -13.81 16.23 5.02
C ILE A 342 -13.40 17.04 6.24
N GLY A 343 -14.36 17.57 7.01
CA GLY A 343 -14.04 18.22 8.27
C GLY A 343 -15.24 18.70 9.06
N ILE A 344 -14.98 19.14 10.29
CA ILE A 344 -15.95 19.70 11.23
C ILE A 344 -15.30 20.90 11.92
N LYS A 345 -15.96 22.05 11.92
CA LYS A 345 -15.42 23.24 12.59
C LYS A 345 -15.31 23.03 14.11
N TYR A 346 -16.39 22.59 14.75
CA TYR A 346 -16.28 22.03 16.10
C TYR A 346 -17.42 21.08 16.43
N LEU A 347 -17.14 20.16 17.36
CA LEU A 347 -18.10 19.23 17.93
C LEU A 347 -18.03 19.30 19.45
N ARG A 348 -19.19 19.38 20.10
CA ARG A 348 -19.32 19.28 21.55
C ARG A 348 -20.34 18.22 21.91
N ALA A 349 -19.93 17.25 22.71
CA ALA A 349 -20.82 16.24 23.27
C ALA A 349 -20.98 16.48 24.77
N TYR A 350 -22.12 17.05 25.15
CA TYR A 350 -22.40 17.48 26.52
C TYR A 350 -22.80 16.31 27.43
N ARG A 351 -23.44 15.29 26.84
CA ARG A 351 -24.09 14.19 27.58
C ARG A 351 -23.92 12.86 26.84
N HIS A 352 -24.04 11.76 27.58
CA HIS A 352 -24.16 10.42 27.00
C HIS A 352 -25.56 10.19 26.45
N VAL A 353 -25.66 9.40 25.37
CA VAL A 353 -26.93 8.93 24.82
C VAL A 353 -27.46 7.81 25.71
N ASN A 354 -28.59 8.04 26.39
CA ASN A 354 -29.17 7.09 27.34
C ASN A 354 -30.57 6.59 26.98
N ASP A 355 -31.23 7.30 26.06
CA ASP A 355 -32.59 7.02 25.63
C ASP A 355 -32.60 5.97 24.52
N GLU A 356 -33.71 5.24 24.38
CA GLU A 356 -33.92 4.29 23.26
C GLU A 356 -34.01 5.00 21.90
N LYS A 357 -34.37 6.28 21.91
CA LYS A 357 -34.51 7.12 20.71
C LYS A 357 -33.99 8.53 20.97
N ILE A 358 -33.34 9.10 19.96
CA ILE A 358 -32.89 10.49 19.95
C ILE A 358 -33.44 11.21 18.72
N TRP A 359 -33.57 12.52 18.82
CA TRP A 359 -33.95 13.38 17.72
C TRP A 359 -32.74 14.14 17.18
N VAL A 360 -32.57 14.15 15.88
CA VAL A 360 -31.48 14.85 15.20
C VAL A 360 -32.05 15.88 14.25
N HIS A 361 -31.65 17.13 14.44
CA HIS A 361 -32.01 18.23 13.57
C HIS A 361 -30.77 18.73 12.84
N SER A 362 -30.76 18.62 11.52
CA SER A 362 -29.66 19.12 10.68
C SER A 362 -30.11 20.24 9.77
N VAL A 363 -29.32 21.32 9.74
CA VAL A 363 -29.59 22.54 8.97
C VAL A 363 -28.45 22.77 7.99
N SER A 364 -28.76 22.84 6.70
CA SER A 364 -27.82 23.19 5.64
C SER A 364 -27.56 24.70 5.68
N THR A 365 -26.31 25.09 5.91
CA THR A 365 -25.88 26.50 5.93
C THR A 365 -25.33 26.95 4.58
N GLU A 366 -24.71 26.04 3.83
CA GLU A 366 -24.22 26.30 2.47
C GLU A 366 -24.33 25.06 1.59
N ARG A 367 -24.78 25.23 0.34
CA ARG A 367 -24.83 24.12 -0.63
C ARG A 367 -24.52 24.59 -2.04
N ASN A 368 -23.57 23.93 -2.70
CA ASN A 368 -23.28 24.08 -4.13
C ASN A 368 -22.86 22.71 -4.72
N LYS A 369 -22.52 22.63 -6.02
CA LYS A 369 -22.17 21.34 -6.66
C LYS A 369 -20.92 20.66 -6.08
N GLU A 370 -20.03 21.41 -5.43
CA GLU A 370 -18.73 20.93 -4.97
C GLU A 370 -18.72 20.63 -3.46
N ARG A 371 -19.47 21.40 -2.67
CA ARG A 371 -19.49 21.29 -1.20
C ARG A 371 -20.89 21.44 -0.61
N SER A 372 -21.08 20.82 0.55
CA SER A 372 -22.24 20.94 1.42
C SER A 372 -21.75 21.21 2.85
N VAL A 373 -22.28 22.26 3.47
CA VAL A 373 -21.96 22.66 4.84
C VAL A 373 -23.24 22.71 5.64
N GLY A 374 -23.23 22.14 6.83
CA GLY A 374 -24.37 22.21 7.73
C GLY A 374 -24.03 21.99 9.19
N ASP A 375 -25.02 22.28 10.02
CA ASP A 375 -24.97 22.12 11.46
C ASP A 375 -25.92 20.98 11.86
N ILE A 376 -25.51 20.14 12.81
CA ILE A 376 -26.26 18.96 13.25
C ILE A 376 -26.40 19.04 14.77
N PHE A 377 -27.63 18.94 15.26
CA PHE A 377 -27.97 19.03 16.68
C PHE A 377 -28.68 17.75 17.12
N LEU A 378 -28.17 17.12 18.18
CA LEU A 378 -28.68 15.88 18.74
C LEU A 378 -29.43 16.19 20.04
N TYR A 379 -30.65 15.68 20.17
CA TYR A 379 -31.54 15.90 21.30
C TYR A 379 -32.03 14.59 21.89
N ASP A 380 -32.22 14.56 23.20
CA ASP A 380 -32.88 13.44 23.89
C ASP A 380 -34.39 13.40 23.58
N SER A 381 -35.07 12.35 24.07
CA SER A 381 -36.53 12.17 23.89
C SER A 381 -37.36 13.31 24.48
N HIS A 382 -36.78 14.14 25.36
CA HIS A 382 -37.40 15.31 25.94
C HIS A 382 -37.03 16.61 25.23
N GLY A 383 -36.23 16.58 24.16
CA GLY A 383 -35.80 17.76 23.40
C GLY A 383 -34.64 18.53 24.04
N VAL A 384 -33.87 17.91 24.93
CA VAL A 384 -32.70 18.51 25.58
C VAL A 384 -31.44 18.16 24.79
N LEU A 385 -30.56 19.14 24.57
CA LEU A 385 -29.37 18.99 23.73
C LEU A 385 -28.37 17.98 24.34
N ILE A 386 -28.00 16.97 23.55
CA ILE A 386 -26.97 15.97 23.85
C ILE A 386 -25.63 16.40 23.27
N ALA A 387 -25.61 16.77 21.98
CA ALA A 387 -24.42 17.17 21.26
C ALA A 387 -24.75 18.15 20.13
N GLU A 388 -23.77 18.95 19.75
CA GLU A 388 -23.82 19.82 18.57
C GLU A 388 -22.58 19.63 17.71
N ILE A 389 -22.78 19.65 16.39
CA ILE A 389 -21.76 19.49 15.37
C ILE A 389 -21.93 20.67 14.43
N ILE A 390 -20.99 21.60 14.48
CA ILE A 390 -21.09 22.89 13.79
C ILE A 390 -20.09 22.93 12.66
N GLY A 391 -20.54 23.42 11.50
CA GLY A 391 -19.73 23.48 10.28
C GLY A 391 -19.26 22.11 9.81
N PHE A 392 -20.15 21.11 9.83
CA PHE A 392 -19.90 19.83 9.19
C PHE A 392 -19.76 20.05 7.69
N LEU A 393 -18.58 19.78 7.15
CA LEU A 393 -18.21 20.02 5.76
C LEU A 393 -18.10 18.69 5.03
N ALA A 394 -18.95 18.51 4.02
CA ALA A 394 -18.88 17.43 3.06
C ALA A 394 -18.52 17.96 1.67
N GLN A 395 -17.67 17.25 0.93
CA GLN A 395 -17.20 17.66 -0.40
C GLN A 395 -17.45 16.53 -1.40
N SER A 396 -17.78 16.88 -2.66
CA SER A 396 -18.06 15.86 -3.68
C SER A 396 -16.81 15.05 -3.97
N LEU A 397 -16.96 13.74 -4.19
CA LEU A 397 -15.85 12.83 -4.42
C LEU A 397 -14.97 13.29 -5.59
N ASP A 398 -15.58 13.74 -6.68
CA ASP A 398 -14.87 14.32 -7.82
C ASP A 398 -14.05 15.55 -7.43
N THR A 399 -14.59 16.40 -6.56
CA THR A 399 -13.89 17.59 -6.07
C THR A 399 -12.79 17.22 -5.09
N VAL A 400 -13.00 16.24 -4.20
CA VAL A 400 -11.94 15.70 -3.33
C VAL A 400 -10.82 15.11 -4.17
N LEU A 401 -11.13 14.40 -5.25
CA LEU A 401 -10.14 13.88 -6.20
C LEU A 401 -9.39 15.00 -6.95
N LYS A 402 -10.04 16.14 -7.22
CA LYS A 402 -9.44 17.32 -7.87
C LYS A 402 -8.64 18.24 -6.94
N ASN A 403 -9.14 18.46 -5.72
CA ASN A 403 -8.64 19.46 -4.75
C ASN A 403 -7.81 18.86 -3.62
N ALA A 404 -7.80 17.53 -3.42
CA ALA A 404 -6.80 16.92 -2.57
C ALA A 404 -5.42 17.41 -3.08
N PRO A 405 -4.51 17.87 -2.20
CA PRO A 405 -3.16 18.22 -2.61
C PRO A 405 -2.58 16.99 -3.26
N ALA A 406 -2.64 16.98 -4.60
CA ALA A 406 -2.12 15.99 -5.51
C ALA A 406 -1.82 14.67 -4.78
N ASN A 407 -2.89 13.97 -4.35
CA ASN A 407 -2.76 12.89 -3.37
C ASN A 407 -1.66 11.97 -3.91
N LEU A 408 -0.50 11.89 -3.22
CA LEU A 408 0.62 11.06 -3.68
C LEU A 408 0.12 9.66 -3.97
N MET A 409 -0.92 9.20 -3.27
CA MET A 409 -1.60 7.94 -3.50
C MET A 409 -2.50 7.88 -4.75
N ALA A 410 -3.07 8.99 -5.22
CA ALA A 410 -3.76 9.03 -6.52
C ALA A 410 -2.74 8.93 -7.67
N TYR A 411 -1.59 9.60 -7.57
CA TYR A 411 -0.50 9.44 -8.54
C TYR A 411 0.20 8.08 -8.42
N GLU A 412 0.52 7.60 -7.22
CA GLU A 412 1.00 6.22 -6.99
C GLU A 412 -0.02 5.23 -7.55
N ASN A 413 -1.31 5.56 -7.54
CA ASN A 413 -2.31 4.69 -8.15
C ASN A 413 -2.29 4.67 -9.69
N TRP A 414 -1.77 5.72 -10.33
CA TRP A 414 -1.78 5.92 -11.78
C TRP A 414 -0.41 5.73 -12.44
N LEU A 415 0.68 5.85 -11.68
CA LEU A 415 2.04 5.80 -12.19
C LEU A 415 2.57 4.37 -12.14
N TYR A 416 3.10 3.94 -13.28
CA TYR A 416 3.73 2.65 -13.47
C TYR A 416 5.11 2.85 -14.07
N ASP A 417 6.02 1.95 -13.75
CA ASP A 417 7.37 1.90 -14.31
C ASP A 417 7.68 0.48 -14.82
N ILE A 418 8.59 0.39 -15.79
CA ILE A 418 9.07 -0.89 -16.32
C ILE A 418 10.34 -1.26 -15.54
N ASN A 419 10.20 -2.26 -14.68
CA ASN A 419 11.31 -2.79 -13.90
C ASN A 419 11.81 -4.11 -14.49
N TRP A 420 13.11 -4.32 -14.38
CA TRP A 420 13.79 -5.53 -14.84
C TRP A 420 14.23 -6.37 -13.66
N TYR A 421 13.86 -7.65 -13.66
CA TYR A 421 14.20 -8.58 -12.58
C TYR A 421 15.14 -9.66 -13.08
N ALA A 422 16.24 -9.87 -12.35
CA ALA A 422 17.17 -10.96 -12.59
C ALA A 422 16.49 -12.32 -12.35
N ASP A 423 16.69 -13.25 -13.28
CA ASP A 423 16.14 -14.61 -13.21
C ASP A 423 16.96 -15.51 -12.25
N GLU A 424 16.86 -15.25 -10.93
CA GLU A 424 17.33 -16.16 -9.87
C GLU A 424 16.17 -16.81 -9.09
N GLU A 425 14.98 -16.19 -9.09
CA GLU A 425 13.79 -16.63 -8.36
C GLU A 425 12.64 -17.14 -9.25
N TYR A 426 12.73 -17.00 -10.58
CA TYR A 426 11.57 -17.11 -11.48
C TYR A 426 11.05 -18.54 -11.70
N VAL A 427 11.88 -19.56 -11.47
CA VAL A 427 11.48 -20.98 -11.65
C VAL A 427 10.38 -21.41 -10.66
N LYS A 428 10.11 -20.66 -9.59
CA LYS A 428 9.21 -21.10 -8.51
C LYS A 428 7.72 -20.86 -8.71
N TYR A 429 7.28 -20.01 -9.65
CA TYR A 429 5.90 -19.47 -9.55
C TYR A 429 4.92 -19.63 -10.72
N ASN A 430 5.25 -20.30 -11.83
CA ASN A 430 4.24 -20.46 -12.90
C ASN A 430 4.09 -21.91 -13.39
N GLU A 431 2.92 -22.48 -13.09
CA GLU A 431 2.33 -23.63 -13.78
C GLU A 431 2.07 -23.26 -15.25
N ARG A 432 2.52 -24.13 -16.16
CA ARG A 432 2.89 -23.78 -17.55
C ARG A 432 1.76 -24.02 -18.55
N VAL A 433 1.60 -23.08 -19.49
CA VAL A 433 1.04 -23.37 -20.82
C VAL A 433 2.22 -23.72 -21.73
N GLU A 434 2.28 -24.94 -22.27
CA GLU A 434 3.31 -25.33 -23.22
C GLU A 434 3.06 -24.66 -24.59
N ARG A 435 4.02 -23.89 -25.11
CA ARG A 435 4.02 -23.46 -26.52
C ARG A 435 4.08 -24.71 -27.41
N LYS A 436 3.18 -24.81 -28.40
CA LYS A 436 3.21 -25.91 -29.37
C LYS A 436 4.52 -25.87 -30.16
N LYS A 437 5.30 -26.95 -30.14
CA LYS A 437 6.51 -27.08 -30.96
C LYS A 437 6.16 -26.98 -32.45
N LYS A 438 6.68 -25.95 -33.12
CA LYS A 438 6.55 -25.74 -34.57
C LYS A 438 7.67 -26.48 -35.31
N THR A 439 7.35 -27.11 -36.44
CA THR A 439 8.30 -27.80 -37.32
C THR A 439 8.64 -26.92 -38.52
N GLY A 440 9.86 -27.01 -39.03
CA GLY A 440 10.32 -26.19 -40.17
C GLY A 440 11.73 -25.67 -39.98
N LYS A 441 12.15 -24.73 -40.83
CA LYS A 441 13.45 -24.02 -40.71
C LYS A 441 13.28 -22.63 -40.12
N TRP A 442 14.39 -22.07 -39.64
CA TRP A 442 14.47 -20.69 -39.20
C TRP A 442 14.79 -19.74 -40.36
N LEU A 443 14.14 -18.59 -40.40
CA LEU A 443 14.51 -17.49 -41.28
C LEU A 443 15.20 -16.40 -40.44
N ILE A 444 16.46 -16.11 -40.75
CA ILE A 444 17.28 -15.19 -39.95
C ILE A 444 17.58 -13.94 -40.78
N PHE A 445 17.06 -12.79 -40.35
CA PHE A 445 17.44 -11.48 -40.86
C PHE A 445 18.73 -11.08 -40.16
N GLY A 446 19.86 -11.37 -40.80
CA GLY A 446 21.20 -11.34 -40.23
C GLY A 446 21.80 -9.95 -40.08
N ASP A 447 22.49 -9.69 -38.98
CA ASP A 447 23.27 -8.46 -38.79
C ASP A 447 24.60 -8.51 -39.58
N ASN A 448 25.19 -7.34 -39.76
CA ASN A 448 26.50 -7.07 -40.33
C ASN A 448 27.59 -6.84 -39.26
N THR A 449 27.24 -6.83 -37.96
CA THR A 449 28.19 -6.63 -36.85
C THR A 449 29.04 -7.86 -36.52
N GLY A 450 28.59 -9.05 -36.94
CA GLY A 450 29.26 -10.33 -36.70
C GLY A 450 28.63 -11.16 -35.58
N PHE A 451 27.50 -10.72 -35.03
CA PHE A 451 26.76 -11.49 -34.03
C PHE A 451 26.08 -12.72 -34.66
N ILE A 452 25.63 -12.60 -35.92
CA ILE A 452 25.05 -13.70 -36.68
C ILE A 452 25.95 -14.94 -36.72
N GLU A 453 27.26 -14.80 -36.92
CA GLU A 453 28.16 -15.96 -36.90
C GLU A 453 28.18 -16.69 -35.56
N LYS A 454 28.11 -15.95 -34.46
CA LYS A 454 28.13 -16.51 -33.10
C LYS A 454 26.85 -17.30 -32.81
N ILE A 455 25.69 -16.76 -33.19
CA ILE A 455 24.42 -17.44 -32.99
C ILE A 455 24.28 -18.64 -33.93
N LEU A 456 24.74 -18.55 -35.18
CA LEU A 456 24.70 -19.66 -36.13
C LEU A 456 25.54 -20.86 -35.69
N GLN A 457 26.65 -20.63 -34.99
CA GLN A 457 27.40 -21.72 -34.38
C GLN A 457 26.52 -22.57 -33.44
N GLN A 458 25.63 -21.93 -32.67
CA GLN A 458 24.68 -22.63 -31.79
C GLN A 458 23.61 -23.40 -32.57
N PHE A 459 23.14 -22.83 -33.69
CA PHE A 459 22.20 -23.51 -34.59
C PHE A 459 22.83 -24.76 -35.23
N ASP A 460 24.06 -24.64 -35.73
CA ASP A 460 24.81 -25.76 -36.33
C ASP A 460 25.08 -26.87 -35.31
N GLU A 461 25.52 -26.51 -34.09
CA GLU A 461 25.76 -27.46 -32.98
C GLU A 461 24.51 -28.26 -32.59
N LYS A 462 23.32 -27.68 -32.79
CA LYS A 462 22.02 -28.30 -32.47
C LYS A 462 21.29 -28.90 -33.68
N GLY A 463 21.90 -28.83 -34.87
CA GLY A 463 21.34 -29.38 -36.10
C GLY A 463 20.11 -28.64 -36.63
N GLU A 464 19.96 -27.36 -36.29
CA GLU A 464 18.86 -26.52 -36.74
C GLU A 464 19.04 -26.08 -38.20
N LYS A 465 17.97 -26.17 -38.99
CA LYS A 465 17.99 -25.70 -40.39
C LYS A 465 17.63 -24.22 -40.42
N TYR A 466 18.38 -23.44 -41.19
CA TYR A 466 18.14 -22.01 -41.36
C TYR A 466 18.41 -21.50 -42.78
N SER A 467 17.88 -20.33 -43.09
CA SER A 467 18.27 -19.50 -44.24
C SER A 467 18.44 -18.06 -43.81
N ILE A 468 19.33 -17.32 -44.47
CA ILE A 468 19.78 -16.01 -44.02
C ILE A 468 19.40 -14.93 -45.03
N VAL A 469 19.03 -13.77 -44.52
CA VAL A 469 18.72 -12.58 -45.30
C VAL A 469 19.46 -11.38 -44.73
N PHE A 470 20.22 -10.68 -45.57
CA PHE A 470 20.93 -9.45 -45.20
C PHE A 470 20.28 -8.23 -45.86
N SER A 471 20.36 -7.08 -45.17
CA SER A 471 19.84 -5.78 -45.64
C SER A 471 20.74 -5.10 -46.69
N LYS A 472 22.03 -5.46 -46.71
CA LYS A 472 23.05 -4.91 -47.62
C LYS A 472 24.15 -5.93 -47.89
N GLU A 473 24.88 -5.73 -48.98
CA GLU A 473 26.04 -6.58 -49.31
C GLU A 473 27.12 -6.45 -48.25
N ARG A 474 27.67 -7.60 -47.82
CA ARG A 474 28.82 -7.67 -46.91
C ARG A 474 29.82 -8.73 -47.38
N PRO A 475 31.12 -8.51 -47.17
CA PRO A 475 32.13 -9.55 -47.36
C PRO A 475 31.80 -10.73 -46.43
N THR A 476 31.51 -11.90 -47.00
CA THR A 476 31.40 -13.13 -46.23
C THR A 476 32.76 -13.83 -46.28
N ASN A 477 33.33 -14.21 -45.12
CA ASN A 477 34.62 -14.90 -45.05
C ASN A 477 34.53 -16.38 -45.52
N GLY A 478 33.63 -16.70 -46.47
CA GLY A 478 33.34 -18.05 -46.97
C GLY A 478 32.64 -18.99 -45.96
N LYS A 479 32.40 -18.54 -44.72
CA LYS A 479 31.76 -19.35 -43.66
C LYS A 479 30.24 -19.46 -43.79
N LEU A 480 29.59 -18.41 -44.29
CA LEU A 480 28.14 -18.37 -44.42
C LEU A 480 27.69 -19.01 -45.75
N LYS A 481 26.73 -19.93 -45.67
CA LYS A 481 26.09 -20.58 -46.83
C LYS A 481 24.60 -20.22 -46.84
N ASN A 482 23.96 -20.28 -48.01
CA ASN A 482 22.50 -20.10 -48.16
C ASN A 482 21.96 -18.74 -47.66
N TYR A 483 22.61 -17.64 -48.03
CA TYR A 483 22.14 -16.28 -47.76
C TYR A 483 21.62 -15.58 -49.01
N ARG A 484 20.77 -14.57 -48.82
CA ARG A 484 20.28 -13.64 -49.84
C ARG A 484 20.37 -12.20 -49.34
N PHE A 485 20.29 -11.26 -50.27
CA PHE A 485 20.17 -9.84 -49.97
C PHE A 485 18.78 -9.37 -50.35
N ILE A 486 18.16 -8.58 -49.49
CA ILE A 486 16.95 -7.84 -49.85
C ILE A 486 17.05 -6.39 -49.42
N LYS A 487 16.27 -5.54 -50.09
CA LYS A 487 16.11 -4.14 -49.72
C LYS A 487 15.11 -4.02 -48.55
N PRO A 488 15.50 -3.40 -47.42
CA PRO A 488 14.61 -3.24 -46.27
C PRO A 488 13.27 -2.59 -46.59
N GLU A 489 13.21 -1.71 -47.59
CA GLU A 489 12.03 -0.98 -48.05
C GLU A 489 11.17 -1.72 -49.09
N ASN A 490 11.61 -2.87 -49.62
CA ASN A 490 10.92 -3.54 -50.73
C ASN A 490 10.05 -4.71 -50.27
N LYS A 491 8.75 -4.46 -50.04
CA LYS A 491 7.76 -5.48 -49.63
C LYS A 491 7.76 -6.75 -50.50
N LYS A 492 7.97 -6.65 -51.82
CA LYS A 492 7.92 -7.80 -52.73
C LYS A 492 9.01 -8.82 -52.44
N GLU A 493 10.20 -8.36 -52.06
CA GLU A 493 11.32 -9.25 -51.75
C GLU A 493 11.07 -10.05 -50.44
N TYR A 494 10.38 -9.46 -49.46
CA TYR A 494 9.90 -10.21 -48.28
C TYR A 494 8.88 -11.28 -48.67
N GLN A 495 7.92 -10.97 -49.55
CA GLN A 495 6.92 -11.93 -50.03
C GLN A 495 7.56 -13.11 -50.76
N GLU A 496 8.58 -12.87 -51.58
CA GLU A 496 9.31 -13.92 -52.30
C GLU A 496 10.02 -14.87 -51.34
N ILE A 497 10.70 -14.33 -50.32
CA ILE A 497 11.41 -15.15 -49.33
C ILE A 497 10.46 -16.01 -48.50
N LEU A 498 9.30 -15.47 -48.12
CA LEU A 498 8.32 -16.19 -47.32
C LEU A 498 7.61 -17.31 -48.10
N LYS A 499 7.45 -17.17 -49.43
CA LYS A 499 6.80 -18.19 -50.29
C LYS A 499 7.60 -19.49 -50.41
N GLU A 500 8.91 -19.43 -50.24
CA GLU A 500 9.82 -20.54 -50.58
C GLU A 500 10.04 -21.54 -49.43
N GLN A 501 9.33 -21.40 -48.30
CA GLN A 501 9.81 -21.96 -47.04
C GLN A 501 8.72 -22.50 -46.11
N ASP A 502 9.00 -23.66 -45.50
CA ASP A 502 8.35 -24.11 -44.27
C ASP A 502 9.08 -23.49 -43.08
N ILE A 503 8.57 -22.34 -42.59
CA ILE A 503 9.23 -21.51 -41.57
C ILE A 503 8.60 -21.78 -40.20
N LYS A 504 9.42 -22.24 -39.25
CA LYS A 504 8.97 -22.42 -37.85
C LYS A 504 9.18 -21.18 -36.98
N GLY A 505 10.18 -20.38 -37.30
CA GLY A 505 10.57 -19.21 -36.52
C GLY A 505 11.36 -18.21 -37.35
N ILE A 506 11.26 -16.94 -36.98
CA ILE A 506 11.97 -15.83 -37.60
C ILE A 506 12.80 -15.14 -36.54
N LEU A 507 14.09 -14.94 -36.80
CA LEU A 507 15.00 -14.19 -35.93
C LEU A 507 15.43 -12.91 -36.64
N HIS A 508 15.07 -11.76 -36.09
CA HIS A 508 15.33 -10.46 -36.69
C HIS A 508 16.46 -9.72 -35.98
N LEU A 509 17.65 -9.72 -36.59
CA LEU A 509 18.88 -9.15 -36.04
C LEU A 509 19.29 -7.81 -36.68
N TRP A 510 18.57 -7.31 -37.69
CA TRP A 510 18.96 -6.06 -38.39
C TRP A 510 19.01 -4.83 -37.48
N SER A 511 18.31 -4.84 -36.34
CA SER A 511 18.42 -3.75 -35.36
C SER A 511 19.82 -3.65 -34.75
N LEU A 512 20.62 -4.72 -34.80
CA LEU A 512 22.02 -4.72 -34.33
C LEU A 512 22.95 -3.91 -35.24
N ASP A 513 22.56 -3.65 -36.49
CA ASP A 513 23.36 -2.84 -37.44
C ASP A 513 23.26 -1.34 -37.19
N ILE A 514 22.38 -0.94 -36.27
CA ILE A 514 22.13 0.45 -35.92
C ILE A 514 23.29 0.96 -35.05
N GLN A 515 23.81 2.15 -35.39
CA GLN A 515 24.97 2.75 -34.71
C GLN A 515 24.72 3.06 -33.22
N SER A 516 25.81 3.17 -32.45
CA SER A 516 25.80 3.54 -31.04
C SER A 516 25.43 5.01 -30.83
N THR A 517 24.98 5.34 -29.61
CA THR A 517 24.50 6.68 -29.24
C THR A 517 25.51 7.80 -29.49
N ASP A 518 26.79 7.55 -29.28
CA ASP A 518 27.85 8.57 -29.42
C ASP A 518 27.99 9.13 -30.84
N ASN A 519 27.59 8.34 -31.85
CA ASN A 519 27.70 8.71 -33.27
C ASN A 519 26.33 9.01 -33.90
N LEU A 520 25.30 9.28 -33.09
CA LEU A 520 23.98 9.57 -33.63
C LEU A 520 23.94 10.93 -34.33
N ASP A 521 23.16 10.97 -35.39
CA ASP A 521 22.76 12.14 -36.14
C ASP A 521 21.39 11.89 -36.79
N VAL A 522 20.91 12.85 -37.55
CA VAL A 522 19.62 12.77 -38.24
C VAL A 522 19.60 11.60 -39.25
N ASP A 523 20.69 11.32 -39.95
CA ASP A 523 20.70 10.33 -41.02
C ASP A 523 20.81 8.89 -40.48
N THR A 524 21.62 8.68 -39.45
CA THR A 524 21.70 7.41 -38.70
C THR A 524 20.37 7.08 -38.00
N LEU A 525 19.61 8.07 -37.52
CA LEU A 525 18.26 7.84 -36.99
C LEU A 525 17.25 7.44 -38.08
N LYS A 526 17.40 7.91 -39.32
CA LYS A 526 16.61 7.42 -40.47
C LYS A 526 16.99 5.99 -40.83
N GLU A 527 18.28 5.66 -40.83
CA GLU A 527 18.74 4.28 -41.03
C GLU A 527 18.19 3.35 -39.93
N ALA A 528 18.18 3.81 -38.68
CA ALA A 528 17.59 3.08 -37.55
C ALA A 528 16.09 2.81 -37.75
N GLN A 529 15.33 3.81 -38.21
CA GLN A 529 13.92 3.67 -38.52
C GLN A 529 13.69 2.66 -39.66
N LEU A 530 14.55 2.68 -40.69
CA LEU A 530 14.50 1.79 -41.84
C LEU A 530 14.77 0.33 -41.44
N LEU A 531 15.87 0.07 -40.73
CA LEU A 531 16.31 -1.26 -40.32
C LEU A 531 15.51 -1.84 -39.15
N GLY A 532 14.89 -0.99 -38.33
CA GLY A 532 14.04 -1.38 -37.21
C GLY A 532 12.56 -1.43 -37.59
N CYS A 533 11.83 -0.34 -37.33
CA CYS A 533 10.37 -0.35 -37.44
C CYS A 533 9.84 -0.64 -38.85
N ASN A 534 10.49 -0.10 -39.91
CA ASN A 534 10.01 -0.30 -41.28
C ASN A 534 10.21 -1.73 -41.78
N SER A 535 11.36 -2.35 -41.51
CA SER A 535 11.62 -3.74 -41.90
C SER A 535 10.66 -4.71 -41.20
N ILE A 536 10.42 -4.51 -39.90
CA ILE A 536 9.49 -5.32 -39.10
C ILE A 536 8.05 -5.13 -39.58
N ARG A 537 7.64 -3.89 -39.88
CA ARG A 537 6.33 -3.60 -40.50
C ARG A 537 6.15 -4.40 -41.80
N LEU A 538 7.12 -4.33 -42.71
CA LEU A 538 7.05 -5.01 -44.01
C LEU A 538 7.08 -6.53 -43.88
N LEU A 539 7.87 -7.06 -42.94
CA LEU A 539 7.90 -8.48 -42.60
C LEU A 539 6.51 -8.97 -42.16
N VAL A 540 5.90 -8.29 -41.20
CA VAL A 540 4.58 -8.66 -40.67
C VAL A 540 3.49 -8.52 -41.73
N GLN A 541 3.53 -7.45 -42.53
CA GLN A 541 2.63 -7.28 -43.68
C GLN A 541 2.76 -8.44 -44.68
N ALA A 542 3.98 -8.81 -45.05
CA ALA A 542 4.21 -9.91 -45.98
C ALA A 542 3.77 -11.26 -45.38
N LEU A 543 4.00 -11.50 -44.08
CA LEU A 543 3.53 -12.71 -43.38
C LEU A 543 2.00 -12.82 -43.37
N SER A 544 1.29 -11.69 -43.19
CA SER A 544 -0.17 -11.66 -43.15
C SER A 544 -0.85 -12.09 -44.45
N GLU A 545 -0.10 -12.13 -45.56
CA GLU A 545 -0.55 -12.59 -46.87
C GLU A 545 -0.23 -14.07 -47.13
N THR A 546 0.31 -14.78 -46.12
CA THR A 546 0.66 -16.20 -46.18
C THR A 546 -0.13 -17.02 -45.17
N ASN A 547 -0.14 -18.34 -45.33
CA ASN A 547 -0.69 -19.27 -44.33
C ASN A 547 0.34 -19.69 -43.26
N LEU A 548 1.51 -19.05 -43.23
CA LEU A 548 2.57 -19.37 -42.27
C LEU A 548 2.23 -18.79 -40.90
N SER A 549 2.72 -19.44 -39.85
CA SER A 549 2.59 -18.94 -38.48
C SER A 549 3.88 -19.12 -37.68
N PRO A 550 5.00 -18.50 -38.10
CA PRO A 550 6.25 -18.62 -37.37
C PRO A 550 6.24 -17.78 -36.09
N ASP A 551 7.08 -18.15 -35.12
CA ASP A 551 7.38 -17.27 -33.98
C ASP A 551 8.43 -16.22 -34.40
N ILE A 552 8.07 -14.93 -34.28
CA ILE A 552 8.94 -13.81 -34.59
C ILE A 552 9.68 -13.40 -33.33
N TRP A 553 11.01 -13.47 -33.40
CA TRP A 553 11.94 -13.01 -32.38
C TRP A 553 12.70 -11.79 -32.89
N ILE A 554 12.68 -10.72 -32.11
CA ILE A 554 13.37 -9.46 -32.43
C ILE A 554 14.52 -9.27 -31.45
N VAL A 555 15.68 -8.82 -31.94
CA VAL A 555 16.86 -8.64 -31.10
C VAL A 555 17.36 -7.21 -31.21
N THR A 556 17.46 -6.54 -30.06
CA THR A 556 18.08 -5.22 -29.92
C THR A 556 19.35 -5.32 -29.09
N ARG A 557 20.14 -4.25 -29.03
CA ARG A 557 21.35 -4.17 -28.21
C ARG A 557 21.39 -2.87 -27.43
N GLY A 558 21.38 -2.99 -26.11
CA GLY A 558 21.44 -1.87 -25.18
C GLY A 558 20.31 -0.86 -25.36
N ALA A 559 19.16 -1.26 -25.91
CA ALA A 559 18.02 -0.37 -26.16
C ALA A 559 17.21 -0.09 -24.88
N GLN A 560 17.34 -0.92 -23.87
CA GLN A 560 16.60 -0.84 -22.61
C GLN A 560 17.54 -0.53 -21.43
N LEU A 561 17.10 0.36 -20.55
CA LEU A 561 17.75 0.62 -19.28
C LEU A 561 17.37 -0.46 -18.27
N VAL A 562 18.24 -1.46 -18.08
CA VAL A 562 17.97 -2.61 -17.19
C VAL A 562 18.45 -2.32 -15.77
N ASN A 563 19.64 -1.73 -15.64
CA ASN A 563 20.21 -1.36 -14.35
C ASN A 563 20.16 0.16 -14.18
N GLN A 564 19.63 0.64 -13.05
CA GLN A 564 19.52 2.09 -12.78
C GLN A 564 20.88 2.82 -12.73
N ASN A 565 21.98 2.09 -12.51
CA ASN A 565 23.35 2.64 -12.50
C ASN A 565 24.04 2.56 -13.89
N GLN A 566 23.37 2.06 -14.91
CA GLN A 566 23.92 1.98 -16.27
C GLN A 566 23.97 3.39 -16.88
N GLN A 567 25.16 3.85 -17.24
CA GLN A 567 25.38 5.19 -17.81
C GLN A 567 25.19 5.21 -19.33
N ASP A 568 25.48 4.10 -20.01
CA ASP A 568 25.44 4.02 -21.47
C ASP A 568 24.20 3.25 -21.95
N ILE A 569 23.49 3.77 -22.94
CA ILE A 569 22.32 3.15 -23.58
C ILE A 569 22.36 3.44 -25.08
N SER A 570 21.88 2.52 -25.92
CA SER A 570 21.75 2.70 -27.38
C SER A 570 20.33 3.09 -27.76
N ILE A 571 20.04 4.40 -27.79
CA ILE A 571 18.66 4.89 -27.88
C ILE A 571 18.00 4.67 -29.24
N ALA A 572 18.77 4.55 -30.33
CA ALA A 572 18.25 4.51 -31.69
C ALA A 572 17.37 3.29 -31.98
N GLN A 573 17.58 2.20 -31.24
CA GLN A 573 16.83 0.94 -31.40
C GLN A 573 15.52 0.93 -30.58
N SER A 574 15.31 1.91 -29.68
CA SER A 574 14.22 1.89 -28.70
C SER A 574 12.82 1.90 -29.33
N SER A 575 12.68 2.49 -30.52
CA SER A 575 11.39 2.57 -31.23
C SER A 575 10.84 1.19 -31.62
N VAL A 576 11.74 0.21 -31.82
CA VAL A 576 11.38 -1.18 -32.15
C VAL A 576 10.57 -1.82 -31.03
N TRP A 577 10.84 -1.47 -29.77
CA TRP A 577 10.10 -2.00 -28.61
C TRP A 577 8.65 -1.56 -28.60
N GLY A 578 8.39 -0.30 -28.95
CA GLY A 578 7.02 0.22 -29.07
C GLY A 578 6.21 -0.51 -30.15
N LEU A 579 6.78 -0.68 -31.34
CA LEU A 579 6.15 -1.43 -32.43
C LEU A 579 5.93 -2.91 -32.06
N SER A 580 6.93 -3.52 -31.43
CA SER A 580 6.88 -4.92 -31.00
C SER A 580 5.73 -5.20 -30.03
N ARG A 581 5.43 -4.26 -29.14
CA ARG A 581 4.29 -4.37 -28.22
C ARG A 581 2.93 -4.37 -28.94
N VAL A 582 2.80 -3.66 -30.06
CA VAL A 582 1.60 -3.71 -30.93
C VAL A 582 1.41 -5.08 -31.57
N ILE A 583 2.49 -5.64 -32.10
CA ILE A 583 2.50 -7.01 -32.66
C ILE A 583 2.09 -8.01 -31.59
N ARG A 584 2.71 -7.91 -30.41
CA ARG A 584 2.52 -8.79 -29.24
C ARG A 584 1.12 -8.75 -28.66
N GLN A 585 0.57 -7.57 -28.40
CA GLN A 585 -0.60 -7.41 -27.53
C GLN A 585 -1.92 -7.32 -28.32
N GLN A 586 -1.88 -6.94 -29.60
CA GLN A 586 -3.11 -6.56 -30.33
C GLN A 586 -3.23 -7.17 -31.73
N GLU A 587 -2.28 -6.94 -32.63
CA GLU A 587 -2.52 -7.21 -34.06
C GLU A 587 -2.08 -8.61 -34.52
N TYR A 588 -0.99 -9.15 -33.98
CA TYR A 588 -0.33 -10.34 -34.53
C TYR A 588 0.17 -11.31 -33.45
N ILE A 589 -0.64 -11.47 -32.40
CA ILE A 589 -0.37 -12.28 -31.20
C ILE A 589 0.10 -13.71 -31.56
N ASN A 590 -0.48 -14.31 -32.62
CA ASN A 590 -0.17 -15.67 -33.05
C ASN A 590 1.23 -15.85 -33.68
N TYR A 591 1.87 -14.74 -34.09
CA TYR A 591 3.22 -14.73 -34.64
C TYR A 591 4.27 -14.30 -33.61
N TRP A 592 3.88 -13.98 -32.38
CA TRP A 592 4.78 -13.38 -31.41
C TRP A 592 5.65 -14.41 -30.69
N GLY A 593 6.96 -14.36 -30.93
CA GLY A 593 7.96 -15.14 -30.20
C GLY A 593 8.47 -14.42 -28.96
N GLY A 594 9.01 -13.21 -29.17
CA GLY A 594 9.51 -12.33 -28.12
C GLY A 594 10.50 -11.27 -28.64
N ILE A 595 10.93 -10.38 -27.75
CA ILE A 595 12.02 -9.41 -27.98
C ILE A 595 13.10 -9.56 -26.91
N VAL A 596 14.36 -9.56 -27.34
CA VAL A 596 15.53 -9.72 -26.46
C VAL A 596 16.50 -8.55 -26.65
N ASP A 597 16.81 -7.84 -25.57
CA ASP A 597 17.84 -6.80 -25.57
C ASP A 597 19.19 -7.34 -25.09
N LEU A 598 20.17 -7.40 -25.99
CA LEU A 598 21.53 -7.79 -25.68
C LEU A 598 22.28 -6.69 -24.92
N ASP A 599 23.37 -7.07 -24.26
CA ASP A 599 24.24 -6.12 -23.56
C ASP A 599 24.94 -5.18 -24.55
N LEU A 600 25.32 -3.96 -24.15
CA LEU A 600 26.02 -3.04 -25.04
C LEU A 600 27.37 -3.62 -25.49
N ASN A 601 28.08 -4.26 -24.57
CA ASN A 601 29.35 -4.90 -24.81
C ASN A 601 29.17 -6.41 -24.81
N ASP A 602 29.48 -7.06 -25.94
CA ASP A 602 29.35 -8.50 -26.08
C ASP A 602 30.32 -9.23 -25.13
N SER A 603 29.73 -9.87 -24.13
CA SER A 603 30.41 -10.63 -23.07
C SER A 603 30.85 -12.04 -23.50
N GLY A 604 30.52 -12.46 -24.72
CA GLY A 604 30.92 -13.72 -25.34
C GLY A 604 29.97 -14.90 -25.14
N HIS A 605 29.04 -14.83 -24.18
CA HIS A 605 28.05 -15.90 -23.93
C HIS A 605 26.62 -15.56 -24.37
N GLU A 606 26.36 -14.32 -24.79
CA GLU A 606 25.04 -13.82 -25.21
C GLU A 606 24.41 -14.66 -26.33
N ALA A 607 25.19 -15.10 -27.33
CA ALA A 607 24.68 -15.90 -28.43
C ALA A 607 24.11 -17.25 -27.97
N LYS A 608 24.78 -17.92 -27.02
CA LYS A 608 24.28 -19.17 -26.44
C LYS A 608 23.00 -18.93 -25.64
N MET A 609 22.99 -17.90 -24.79
CA MET A 609 21.80 -17.56 -23.99
C MET A 609 20.60 -17.21 -24.88
N LEU A 610 20.81 -16.42 -25.94
CA LEU A 610 19.78 -16.13 -26.92
C LEU A 610 19.26 -17.42 -27.57
N PHE A 611 20.14 -18.32 -28.00
CA PHE A 611 19.71 -19.60 -28.57
C PHE A 611 18.85 -20.42 -27.59
N ASP A 612 19.26 -20.49 -26.33
CA ASP A 612 18.51 -21.20 -25.29
C ASP A 612 17.12 -20.58 -25.07
N ILE A 613 17.00 -19.24 -25.14
CA ILE A 613 15.71 -18.52 -25.08
C ILE A 613 14.82 -18.91 -26.27
N LEU A 614 15.35 -18.94 -27.49
CA LEU A 614 14.59 -19.29 -28.71
C LEU A 614 14.00 -20.71 -28.67
N GLN A 615 14.60 -21.60 -27.88
CA GLN A 615 14.18 -22.99 -27.72
C GLN A 615 13.33 -23.21 -26.45
N SER A 616 13.24 -22.22 -25.58
CA SER A 616 12.60 -22.34 -24.27
C SER A 616 11.07 -22.46 -24.42
N PRO A 617 10.42 -23.36 -23.67
CA PRO A 617 8.96 -23.46 -23.63
C PRO A 617 8.33 -22.39 -22.70
N ASN A 618 9.10 -21.43 -22.17
CA ASN A 618 8.58 -20.39 -21.30
C ASN A 618 7.72 -19.36 -22.06
N ASN A 619 6.85 -18.66 -21.33
CA ASN A 619 5.96 -17.63 -21.90
C ASN A 619 6.53 -16.21 -21.75
N GLU A 620 7.80 -16.07 -21.37
CA GLU A 620 8.44 -14.76 -21.28
C GLU A 620 8.88 -14.28 -22.66
N ASP A 621 8.59 -13.02 -22.96
CA ASP A 621 8.67 -12.49 -24.31
C ASP A 621 9.17 -11.04 -24.38
N GLU A 622 9.49 -10.42 -23.24
CA GLU A 622 10.26 -9.17 -23.14
C GLU A 622 11.45 -9.40 -22.21
N LEU A 623 12.62 -9.63 -22.81
CA LEU A 623 13.81 -10.12 -22.13
C LEU A 623 15.02 -9.21 -22.37
N ALA A 624 15.96 -9.21 -21.44
CA ALA A 624 17.25 -8.56 -21.62
C ALA A 624 18.38 -9.43 -21.06
N ILE A 625 19.54 -9.39 -21.70
CA ILE A 625 20.76 -10.04 -21.20
C ILE A 625 21.73 -8.95 -20.76
N ARG A 626 22.16 -8.99 -19.50
CA ARG A 626 23.19 -8.09 -18.96
C ARG A 626 24.20 -8.88 -18.16
N ASN A 627 25.49 -8.68 -18.41
CA ASN A 627 26.57 -9.37 -17.70
C ASN A 627 26.37 -10.89 -17.59
N ASN A 628 25.97 -11.55 -18.70
CA ASN A 628 25.65 -12.99 -18.76
C ASN A 628 24.49 -13.45 -17.85
N GLN A 629 23.60 -12.54 -17.46
CA GLN A 629 22.40 -12.83 -16.68
C GLN A 629 21.16 -12.42 -17.45
N LEU A 630 20.09 -13.22 -17.33
CA LEU A 630 18.79 -12.96 -17.94
C LEU A 630 17.94 -12.08 -17.03
N PHE A 631 17.33 -11.06 -17.63
CA PHE A 631 16.40 -10.15 -16.99
C PHE A 631 15.06 -10.16 -17.70
N ILE A 632 14.00 -10.02 -16.92
CA ILE A 632 12.62 -10.07 -17.40
C ILE A 632 11.92 -8.73 -17.12
N SER A 633 11.25 -8.18 -18.13
CA SER A 633 10.48 -6.94 -18.04
C SER A 633 9.16 -7.13 -17.28
N ARG A 634 8.86 -6.23 -16.34
CA ARG A 634 7.58 -6.16 -15.63
C ARG A 634 7.15 -4.72 -15.42
N THR A 635 5.90 -4.43 -15.79
CA THR A 635 5.26 -3.17 -15.45
C THR A 635 4.75 -3.23 -14.01
N ASN A 636 5.34 -2.42 -13.14
CA ASN A 636 4.95 -2.33 -11.73
C ASN A 636 4.47 -0.94 -11.41
N ARG A 637 3.58 -0.84 -10.43
CA ARG A 637 3.16 0.45 -9.89
C ARG A 637 4.34 1.14 -9.20
N VAL A 638 4.50 2.43 -9.43
CA VAL A 638 5.47 3.25 -8.68
C VAL A 638 4.95 3.40 -7.26
N LEU A 639 5.73 2.91 -6.30
CA LEU A 639 5.46 3.05 -4.88
C LEU A 639 6.43 4.07 -4.30
N HIS A 640 5.97 4.91 -3.37
CA HIS A 640 6.82 5.86 -2.63
C HIS A 640 7.34 7.00 -3.50
N LEU A 641 6.43 7.77 -4.08
CA LEU A 641 6.80 9.02 -4.75
C LEU A 641 7.45 9.98 -3.75
N PRO A 642 8.54 10.67 -4.13
CA PRO A 642 9.13 11.71 -3.28
C PRO A 642 8.09 12.79 -3.00
N LYS A 643 8.11 13.34 -1.79
CA LYS A 643 7.17 14.42 -1.42
C LYS A 643 7.36 15.58 -2.39
N PRO A 644 6.27 16.11 -3.02
CA PRO A 644 6.39 17.21 -3.94
C PRO A 644 6.93 18.41 -3.17
N THR A 645 8.10 18.89 -3.59
CA THR A 645 8.58 20.20 -3.16
C THR A 645 7.76 21.27 -3.87
N PRO A 646 7.50 22.43 -3.23
CA PRO A 646 6.85 23.55 -3.91
C PRO A 646 7.71 23.96 -5.10
N PHE A 647 7.25 23.59 -6.30
CA PHE A 647 7.92 23.92 -7.55
C PHE A 647 7.35 25.23 -8.09
N ASN A 648 8.11 26.31 -7.98
CA ASN A 648 7.77 27.60 -8.56
C ASN A 648 8.55 27.80 -9.85
N LEU A 649 7.84 28.23 -10.90
CA LEU A 649 8.46 28.58 -12.16
C LEU A 649 8.98 30.01 -12.06
N LYS A 650 10.24 30.20 -12.47
CA LYS A 650 10.90 31.49 -12.53
C LYS A 650 10.26 32.37 -13.61
N SER A 651 10.04 33.64 -13.30
CA SER A 651 9.41 34.62 -14.21
C SER A 651 10.42 35.37 -15.09
N ASP A 652 11.71 35.28 -14.79
CA ASP A 652 12.83 35.95 -15.47
C ASP A 652 13.53 35.06 -16.50
N VAL A 653 13.01 33.85 -16.74
CA VAL A 653 13.51 32.88 -17.73
C VAL A 653 12.41 32.52 -18.72
N SER A 654 12.79 31.84 -19.80
CA SER A 654 11.88 31.36 -20.86
C SER A 654 11.66 29.85 -20.81
N TYR A 655 10.48 29.41 -21.24
CA TYR A 655 10.13 28.00 -21.40
C TYR A 655 9.74 27.70 -22.85
N LEU A 656 10.45 26.75 -23.48
CA LEU A 656 10.21 26.32 -24.85
C LEU A 656 9.14 25.25 -24.88
N ILE A 657 8.06 25.48 -25.62
CA ILE A 657 6.95 24.54 -25.77
C ILE A 657 6.80 24.17 -27.25
N THR A 658 6.95 22.89 -27.57
CA THR A 658 6.55 22.36 -28.89
C THR A 658 5.10 21.92 -28.84
N GLY A 659 4.33 22.20 -29.91
CA GLY A 659 2.90 21.83 -29.93
C GLY A 659 2.03 22.64 -28.95
N ALA A 660 2.42 23.87 -28.64
CA ALA A 660 1.74 24.75 -27.67
C ALA A 660 0.24 24.96 -27.96
N PHE A 661 -0.16 24.93 -29.24
CA PHE A 661 -1.56 25.11 -29.65
C PHE A 661 -2.40 23.83 -29.58
N GLY A 662 -1.80 22.68 -29.25
CA GLY A 662 -2.55 21.45 -29.00
C GLY A 662 -3.27 21.48 -27.64
N ALA A 663 -4.24 20.58 -27.44
CA ALA A 663 -5.03 20.52 -26.20
C ALA A 663 -4.15 20.42 -24.94
N LEU A 664 -3.19 19.49 -24.93
CA LEU A 664 -2.24 19.34 -23.83
C LEU A 664 -1.26 20.53 -23.72
N GLY A 665 -0.86 21.11 -24.86
CA GLY A 665 0.02 22.27 -24.90
C GLY A 665 -0.61 23.49 -24.20
N LYS A 666 -1.86 23.82 -24.56
CA LYS A 666 -2.62 24.93 -23.96
C LYS A 666 -2.79 24.75 -22.46
N LEU A 667 -3.25 23.56 -22.02
CA LEU A 667 -3.41 23.22 -20.61
C LEU A 667 -2.09 23.33 -19.82
N THR A 668 -0.99 22.87 -20.42
CA THR A 668 0.32 22.93 -19.78
C THR A 668 0.79 24.37 -19.63
N VAL A 669 0.63 25.20 -20.65
CA VAL A 669 0.97 26.62 -20.59
C VAL A 669 0.12 27.34 -19.54
N ASP A 670 -1.19 27.15 -19.53
CA ASP A 670 -2.09 27.76 -18.53
C ASP A 670 -1.68 27.36 -17.10
N TRP A 671 -1.36 26.08 -16.90
CA TRP A 671 -0.82 25.60 -15.62
C TRP A 671 0.51 26.27 -15.28
N MET A 672 1.45 26.37 -16.21
CA MET A 672 2.74 27.01 -15.97
C MET A 672 2.59 28.50 -15.63
N VAL A 673 1.68 29.22 -16.30
CA VAL A 673 1.35 30.62 -15.99
C VAL A 673 0.82 30.73 -14.56
N SER A 674 -0.06 29.82 -14.13
CA SER A 674 -0.55 29.76 -12.74
C SER A 674 0.54 29.49 -11.70
N LYS A 675 1.69 28.94 -12.13
CA LYS A 675 2.88 28.66 -11.30
C LYS A 675 3.97 29.72 -11.39
N GLY A 676 3.72 30.84 -12.07
CA GLY A 676 4.61 32.01 -12.12
C GLY A 676 5.42 32.18 -13.40
N ALA A 677 5.28 31.29 -14.39
CA ALA A 677 5.95 31.45 -15.67
C ALA A 677 5.43 32.68 -16.44
N LYS A 678 6.34 33.49 -16.99
CA LYS A 678 6.00 34.72 -17.72
C LYS A 678 6.55 34.79 -19.15
N ASN A 679 7.56 34.01 -19.51
CA ASN A 679 8.13 34.05 -20.87
C ASN A 679 8.09 32.66 -21.49
N PHE A 680 7.58 32.58 -22.72
CA PHE A 680 7.45 31.34 -23.47
C PHE A 680 7.99 31.48 -24.89
N VAL A 681 8.54 30.38 -25.40
CA VAL A 681 8.95 30.22 -26.80
C VAL A 681 8.11 29.10 -27.39
N PHE A 682 7.16 29.43 -28.26
CA PHE A 682 6.34 28.43 -28.94
C PHE A 682 6.96 28.12 -30.30
N ILE A 683 7.33 26.86 -30.50
CA ILE A 683 7.87 26.36 -31.77
C ILE A 683 6.84 25.45 -32.44
N GLY A 684 6.56 25.71 -33.72
CA GLY A 684 5.76 24.84 -34.55
C GLY A 684 5.82 25.22 -36.02
N ARG A 685 5.32 24.34 -36.89
CA ARG A 685 5.36 24.53 -38.36
C ARG A 685 4.44 25.63 -38.89
N ARG A 686 3.49 26.09 -38.07
CA ARG A 686 2.45 27.03 -38.48
C ARG A 686 2.92 28.46 -38.27
N THR A 687 2.95 29.25 -39.34
CA THR A 687 3.16 30.70 -39.24
C THR A 687 1.90 31.35 -38.67
N MET A 688 2.08 32.13 -37.60
CA MET A 688 0.99 32.88 -36.98
C MET A 688 0.99 34.33 -37.48
N PRO A 689 -0.19 34.95 -37.66
CA PRO A 689 -0.31 36.35 -38.04
C PRO A 689 0.26 37.26 -36.94
N THR A 690 0.65 38.47 -37.32
CA THR A 690 1.16 39.48 -36.38
C THR A 690 0.05 39.96 -35.43
N LYS A 691 0.43 40.50 -34.25
CA LYS A 691 -0.56 41.00 -33.26
C LYS A 691 -1.55 42.03 -33.84
N GLU A 692 -1.11 42.82 -34.83
CA GLU A 692 -1.93 43.82 -35.51
C GLU A 692 -3.01 43.19 -36.41
N GLU A 693 -2.73 42.00 -36.95
CA GLU A 693 -3.61 41.26 -37.84
C GLU A 693 -4.62 40.40 -37.08
N TRP A 694 -4.40 40.10 -35.79
CA TRP A 694 -5.29 39.27 -34.98
C TRP A 694 -6.74 39.78 -34.97
N LYS A 695 -6.94 41.11 -35.00
CA LYS A 695 -8.28 41.74 -35.01
C LYS A 695 -9.03 41.55 -36.34
N LYS A 696 -8.36 41.12 -37.40
CA LYS A 696 -8.92 40.94 -38.75
C LYS A 696 -9.31 39.49 -39.03
N ILE A 697 -8.95 38.56 -38.15
CA ILE A 697 -9.26 37.13 -38.31
C ILE A 697 -10.70 36.87 -37.87
N ALA A 698 -11.47 36.24 -38.75
CA ALA A 698 -12.87 35.92 -38.50
C ALA A 698 -13.03 34.77 -37.49
N ALA A 699 -14.18 34.72 -36.82
CA ALA A 699 -14.46 33.73 -35.77
C ALA A 699 -14.54 32.27 -36.27
N ASP A 700 -14.76 32.07 -37.56
CA ASP A 700 -14.80 30.77 -38.24
C ASP A 700 -13.43 30.33 -38.81
N ASP A 701 -12.40 31.16 -38.69
CA ASP A 701 -11.04 30.81 -39.11
C ASP A 701 -10.43 29.76 -38.17
N LYS A 702 -9.67 28.81 -38.74
CA LYS A 702 -8.97 27.75 -37.98
C LYS A 702 -7.93 28.31 -36.99
N LEU A 703 -7.49 29.55 -37.17
CA LEU A 703 -6.54 30.23 -36.29
C LEU A 703 -7.21 30.97 -35.13
N TYR A 704 -8.53 31.14 -35.17
CA TYR A 704 -9.23 32.02 -34.23
C TYR A 704 -9.02 31.60 -32.77
N GLU A 705 -9.19 30.31 -32.45
CA GLU A 705 -8.98 29.78 -31.10
C GLU A 705 -7.53 29.94 -30.61
N ASP A 706 -6.55 29.80 -31.51
CA ASP A 706 -5.14 29.96 -31.19
C ASP A 706 -4.81 31.43 -30.90
N ILE A 707 -5.43 32.35 -31.64
CA ILE A 707 -5.30 33.79 -31.41
C ILE A 707 -5.97 34.20 -30.10
N CYS A 708 -7.17 33.71 -29.81
CA CYS A 708 -7.85 33.97 -28.54
C CYS A 708 -7.01 33.48 -27.35
N PHE A 709 -6.38 32.31 -27.48
CA PHE A 709 -5.44 31.80 -26.48
C PHE A 709 -4.25 32.75 -26.28
N LEU A 710 -3.62 33.22 -27.35
CA LEU A 710 -2.51 34.18 -27.26
C LEU A 710 -2.94 35.53 -26.66
N GLN A 711 -4.14 36.03 -26.99
CA GLN A 711 -4.71 37.25 -26.41
C GLN A 711 -4.95 37.10 -24.90
N ASN A 712 -5.44 35.93 -24.46
CA ASN A 712 -5.62 35.62 -23.06
C ASN A 712 -4.28 35.66 -22.30
N LEU A 713 -3.22 35.07 -22.87
CA LEU A 713 -1.87 35.14 -22.30
C LEU A 713 -1.34 36.58 -22.23
N ASP A 714 -1.52 37.37 -23.30
CA ASP A 714 -1.10 38.78 -23.35
C ASP A 714 -1.80 39.60 -22.25
N SER A 715 -3.09 39.34 -22.00
CA SER A 715 -3.86 40.01 -20.93
C SER A 715 -3.38 39.68 -19.51
N GLN A 716 -2.68 38.55 -19.33
CA GLN A 716 -2.07 38.13 -18.07
C GLN A 716 -0.61 38.60 -17.92
N GLY A 717 -0.13 39.42 -18.87
CA GLY A 717 1.25 39.92 -18.90
C GLY A 717 2.27 38.83 -19.21
N VAL A 718 1.89 37.82 -20.01
CA VAL A 718 2.77 36.73 -20.45
C VAL A 718 3.37 37.08 -21.82
N ASN A 719 4.68 36.99 -21.92
CA ASN A 719 5.43 37.21 -23.16
C ASN A 719 5.56 35.90 -23.93
N VAL A 720 5.12 35.88 -25.19
CA VAL A 720 5.20 34.70 -26.06
C VAL A 720 5.96 35.05 -27.34
N LYS A 721 7.11 34.39 -27.55
CA LYS A 721 7.83 34.40 -28.83
C LYS A 721 7.34 33.23 -29.69
N LEU A 722 6.83 33.54 -30.87
CA LEU A 722 6.38 32.54 -31.85
C LEU A 722 7.51 32.28 -32.85
N ILE A 723 7.86 31.01 -33.04
CA ILE A 723 8.86 30.56 -34.01
C ILE A 723 8.20 29.56 -34.96
N ALA A 724 8.18 29.92 -36.24
CA ALA A 724 7.72 29.05 -37.32
C ALA A 724 8.89 28.20 -37.84
N ALA A 725 8.99 26.95 -37.38
CA ALA A 725 10.03 26.00 -37.78
C ALA A 725 9.52 24.56 -37.66
N ASP A 726 9.99 23.67 -38.53
CA ASP A 726 9.83 22.23 -38.31
C ASP A 726 10.86 21.74 -37.31
N ILE A 727 10.40 21.09 -36.24
CA ILE A 727 11.26 20.61 -35.17
C ILE A 727 12.18 19.48 -35.63
N ALA A 728 11.82 18.77 -36.70
CA ALA A 728 12.64 17.73 -37.31
C ALA A 728 13.66 18.26 -38.33
N ASP A 729 13.65 19.57 -38.62
CA ASP A 729 14.58 20.22 -39.54
C ASP A 729 15.72 20.91 -38.76
N GLU A 730 16.92 20.37 -38.88
CA GLU A 730 18.10 20.80 -38.14
C GLU A 730 18.48 22.26 -38.43
N ASP A 731 18.45 22.67 -39.71
CA ASP A 731 18.86 23.99 -40.13
C ASP A 731 17.85 25.05 -39.66
N GLN A 732 16.55 24.76 -39.77
CA GLN A 732 15.50 25.67 -39.31
C GLN A 732 15.58 25.92 -37.80
N ILE A 733 15.77 24.87 -36.99
CA ILE A 733 15.80 25.01 -35.53
C ILE A 733 17.09 25.69 -35.07
N LYS A 734 18.24 25.35 -35.63
CA LYS A 734 19.51 26.04 -35.33
C LYS A 734 19.42 27.53 -35.68
N SER A 735 18.90 27.86 -36.86
CA SER A 735 18.73 29.24 -37.29
C SER A 735 17.79 30.01 -36.37
N ALA A 736 16.63 29.42 -36.04
CA ALA A 736 15.61 30.07 -35.22
C ALA A 736 16.08 30.31 -33.76
N LEU A 737 16.78 29.35 -33.15
CA LEU A 737 17.30 29.50 -31.79
C LEU A 737 18.50 30.44 -31.72
N THR A 738 19.35 30.47 -32.75
CA THR A 738 20.41 31.47 -32.88
C THR A 738 19.82 32.89 -32.99
N ALA A 739 18.75 33.05 -33.77
CA ALA A 739 18.04 34.33 -33.87
C ALA A 739 17.43 34.74 -32.52
N TYR A 740 16.80 33.81 -31.79
CA TYR A 740 16.27 34.04 -30.45
C TYR A 740 17.34 34.56 -29.47
N GLU A 741 18.54 33.97 -29.50
CA GLU A 741 19.65 34.39 -28.64
C GLU A 741 20.18 35.78 -29.00
N ASN A 742 20.29 36.07 -30.29
CA ASN A 742 20.76 37.38 -30.77
C ASN A 742 19.80 38.52 -30.42
N GLU A 743 18.52 38.23 -30.16
CA GLU A 743 17.53 39.22 -29.70
C GLU A 743 17.70 39.62 -28.22
N GLY A 744 18.55 38.93 -27.45
CA GLY A 744 18.76 39.22 -26.03
C GLY A 744 17.56 38.87 -25.13
N LEU A 745 16.72 37.92 -25.58
CA LEU A 745 15.57 37.43 -24.82
C LEU A 745 16.00 36.54 -23.63
N PRO A 746 15.13 36.33 -22.62
CA PRO A 746 15.47 35.53 -21.45
C PRO A 746 15.98 34.11 -21.80
N GLU A 747 16.92 33.60 -21.01
CA GLU A 747 17.47 32.25 -21.23
C GLU A 747 16.38 31.18 -21.14
N ILE A 748 16.43 30.18 -22.01
CA ILE A 748 15.51 29.05 -21.97
C ILE A 748 15.97 28.08 -20.87
N LYS A 749 15.15 27.89 -19.83
CA LYS A 749 15.44 26.99 -18.70
C LYS A 749 14.57 25.74 -18.66
N GLY A 750 13.51 25.65 -19.44
CA GLY A 750 12.70 24.43 -19.49
C GLY A 750 12.16 24.15 -20.88
N ILE A 751 12.08 22.86 -21.22
CA ILE A 751 11.55 22.38 -22.48
C ILE A 751 10.36 21.46 -22.22
N ILE A 752 9.25 21.70 -22.90
CA ILE A 752 8.10 20.80 -22.93
C ILE A 752 7.82 20.39 -24.37
N PHE A 753 8.00 19.10 -24.62
CA PHE A 753 7.73 18.48 -25.90
C PHE A 753 6.29 17.94 -25.93
N ALA A 754 5.32 18.80 -26.26
CA ALA A 754 3.91 18.42 -26.41
C ALA A 754 3.52 18.21 -27.89
N ALA A 755 4.45 18.40 -28.83
CA ALA A 755 4.20 18.11 -30.24
C ALA A 755 3.95 16.61 -30.47
N GLY A 756 2.82 16.30 -31.09
CA GLY A 756 2.45 14.95 -31.48
C GLY A 756 1.36 15.00 -32.53
N VAL A 757 1.46 14.11 -33.51
CA VAL A 757 0.38 13.84 -34.44
C VAL A 757 -0.08 12.42 -34.18
N VAL A 758 -1.37 12.24 -33.96
CA VAL A 758 -1.99 10.93 -33.79
C VAL A 758 -2.71 10.61 -35.09
N LYS A 759 -2.37 9.48 -35.69
CA LYS A 759 -3.10 8.87 -36.80
C LYS A 759 -2.94 7.36 -36.65
N ASP A 760 -3.96 6.73 -36.11
CA ASP A 760 -3.93 5.29 -35.87
C ASP A 760 -4.21 4.57 -37.19
N VAL A 761 -3.30 3.67 -37.56
CA VAL A 761 -3.38 2.85 -38.77
C VAL A 761 -2.94 1.44 -38.39
N LEU A 762 -3.74 0.43 -38.77
CA LEU A 762 -3.38 -0.96 -38.57
C LEU A 762 -2.07 -1.29 -39.27
N LEU A 763 -1.23 -2.11 -38.66
CA LEU A 763 0.09 -2.46 -39.18
C LEU A 763 0.01 -3.08 -40.58
N ASN A 764 -1.08 -3.78 -40.91
CA ASN A 764 -1.30 -4.35 -42.24
C ASN A 764 -1.52 -3.31 -43.36
N GLN A 765 -2.01 -2.12 -43.01
CA GLN A 765 -2.36 -1.01 -43.91
C GLN A 765 -1.39 0.17 -43.80
N MET A 766 -0.56 0.18 -42.76
CA MET A 766 0.37 1.27 -42.48
C MET A 766 1.38 1.41 -43.61
N GLU A 767 1.51 2.63 -44.16
CA GLU A 767 2.56 2.97 -45.11
C GLU A 767 3.78 3.60 -44.40
N ALA A 768 4.91 3.69 -45.10
CA ALA A 768 6.12 4.31 -44.53
C ALA A 768 5.88 5.77 -44.10
N THR A 769 5.10 6.51 -44.88
CA THR A 769 4.76 7.91 -44.61
C THR A 769 3.88 8.10 -43.38
N ASP A 770 3.08 7.10 -43.00
CA ASP A 770 2.29 7.13 -41.77
C ASP A 770 3.20 7.04 -40.55
N LEU A 771 4.21 6.16 -40.59
CA LEU A 771 5.22 6.04 -39.55
C LEU A 771 6.09 7.31 -39.46
N ASP A 772 6.57 7.83 -40.58
CA ASP A 772 7.40 9.04 -40.65
C ASP A 772 6.71 10.24 -39.98
N ARG A 773 5.40 10.40 -40.21
CA ARG A 773 4.62 11.51 -39.67
C ARG A 773 4.62 11.56 -38.13
N VAL A 774 4.78 10.41 -37.48
CA VAL A 774 4.87 10.29 -36.01
C VAL A 774 6.32 10.30 -35.55
N TYR A 775 7.18 9.54 -36.24
CA TYR A 775 8.58 9.32 -35.87
C TYR A 775 9.41 10.61 -35.96
N GLN A 776 9.28 11.34 -37.07
CA GLN A 776 10.07 12.54 -37.37
C GLN A 776 9.98 13.59 -36.23
N PRO A 777 8.80 14.11 -35.86
CA PRO A 777 8.73 15.09 -34.77
C PRO A 777 9.11 14.48 -33.41
N LYS A 778 8.63 13.28 -33.06
CA LYS A 778 8.81 12.73 -31.70
C LYS A 778 10.24 12.24 -31.41
N VAL A 779 10.92 11.67 -32.40
CA VAL A 779 12.26 11.11 -32.22
C VAL A 779 13.30 12.11 -32.68
N MET A 780 13.25 12.53 -33.94
CA MET A 780 14.29 13.41 -34.51
C MET A 780 14.21 14.82 -33.92
N GLY A 781 13.00 15.36 -33.74
CA GLY A 781 12.83 16.65 -33.09
C GLY A 781 13.28 16.69 -31.64
N THR A 782 13.00 15.63 -30.87
CA THR A 782 13.51 15.50 -29.50
C THR A 782 15.03 15.37 -29.49
N TYR A 783 15.61 14.60 -30.41
CA TYR A 783 17.06 14.45 -30.54
C TYR A 783 17.77 15.77 -30.88
N LEU A 784 17.25 16.54 -31.83
CA LEU A 784 17.79 17.85 -32.20
C LEU A 784 17.75 18.83 -31.03
N LEU A 785 16.63 18.90 -30.30
CA LEU A 785 16.55 19.72 -29.09
C LEU A 785 17.52 19.24 -28.01
N HIS A 786 17.65 17.93 -27.80
CA HIS A 786 18.65 17.39 -26.88
C HIS A 786 20.06 17.87 -27.26
N LYS A 787 20.47 17.72 -28.52
CA LYS A 787 21.78 18.16 -29.00
C LYS A 787 22.03 19.66 -28.84
N ILE A 788 21.05 20.50 -29.14
CA ILE A 788 21.20 21.95 -29.04
C ILE A 788 21.33 22.41 -27.58
N PHE A 789 20.67 21.70 -26.66
CA PHE A 789 20.63 22.05 -25.24
C PHE A 789 21.54 21.18 -24.36
N GLU A 790 22.31 20.23 -24.91
CA GLU A 790 23.10 19.24 -24.15
C GLU A 790 24.12 19.89 -23.20
N ASN A 791 24.65 21.05 -23.59
CA ASN A 791 25.63 21.82 -22.80
C ASN A 791 24.99 22.96 -21.98
N ARG A 792 23.65 23.00 -21.86
CA ARG A 792 22.92 24.05 -21.13
C ARG A 792 22.30 23.49 -19.86
N GLN A 793 22.27 24.30 -18.81
CA GLN A 793 21.63 23.94 -17.55
C GLN A 793 20.13 24.24 -17.62
N LEU A 794 19.36 23.24 -18.07
CA LEU A 794 17.90 23.23 -17.99
C LEU A 794 17.44 22.82 -16.58
N ASP A 795 16.37 23.45 -16.09
CA ASP A 795 15.63 23.04 -14.91
C ASP A 795 14.82 21.75 -15.19
N PHE A 796 14.33 21.56 -16.42
CA PHE A 796 13.64 20.33 -16.86
C PHE A 796 13.57 20.17 -18.39
N PHE A 797 13.46 18.91 -18.84
CA PHE A 797 13.07 18.53 -20.21
C PHE A 797 11.96 17.48 -20.11
N ILE A 798 10.73 17.84 -20.45
CA ILE A 798 9.53 16.99 -20.31
C ILE A 798 9.01 16.61 -21.69
N SER A 799 8.86 15.32 -21.96
CA SER A 799 8.35 14.80 -23.24
C SER A 799 7.02 14.08 -23.06
N TYR A 800 5.97 14.53 -23.73
CA TYR A 800 4.66 13.88 -23.67
C TYR A 800 4.62 12.65 -24.60
N SER A 801 4.53 11.48 -23.98
CA SER A 801 4.37 10.18 -24.65
C SER A 801 2.92 9.68 -24.50
N SER A 802 2.67 8.39 -24.76
CA SER A 802 1.39 7.73 -24.57
C SER A 802 1.57 6.39 -23.85
N ALA A 803 0.62 6.06 -22.96
CA ALA A 803 0.55 4.74 -22.32
C ALA A 803 0.43 3.60 -23.35
N ALA A 804 -0.08 3.90 -24.56
CA ALA A 804 -0.16 2.97 -25.69
C ALA A 804 1.21 2.40 -26.12
N SER A 805 2.32 3.05 -25.76
CA SER A 805 3.69 2.55 -26.00
C SER A 805 4.12 1.41 -25.05
N VAL A 806 3.35 1.17 -23.99
CA VAL A 806 3.60 0.13 -22.98
C VAL A 806 2.46 -0.88 -22.95
N VAL A 807 1.22 -0.40 -22.89
CA VAL A 807 0.00 -1.20 -22.92
C VAL A 807 -0.85 -0.72 -24.08
N THR A 808 -1.00 -1.53 -25.12
CA THR A 808 -1.71 -1.13 -26.33
C THR A 808 -3.21 -1.01 -26.06
N SER A 809 -3.83 0.06 -26.55
CA SER A 809 -5.27 0.28 -26.46
C SER A 809 -5.97 -0.22 -27.72
N ALA A 810 -7.03 -1.02 -27.54
CA ALA A 810 -7.90 -1.49 -28.61
C ALA A 810 -8.71 -0.35 -29.25
#